data_AF-A0A1S7LHK3-F1
#
_entry.id   AF-A0A1S7LHK3-F1
#
_cell.length_a   1.000
_cell.length_b   1.000
_cell.length_c   1.000
_cell.angle_alpha   90.00
_cell.angle_beta   90.00
_cell.angle_gamma   90.00
#
_symmetry.space_group_name_H-M   'P 1'
#
loop_
_entity.id
_entity.type
_entity.pdbx_description
1 polymer ?
#
loop_
_entity_poly.entity_id
_entity_poly.type
_entity_poly.pdbx_seq_one_letter_code
_entity_poly.pdbx_strand_id
1 'polypeptide(L)'
;MKVSKIWFQEKRLVPQVKGEIDAQAKQKLQSLKQEITEMLQAQRFVTFTKQRYFHYDNKLNCLWLVYQFKGRPDEMFRYISKLRVYAFNHWDVPDIDALRSITMEPLFMTHPLLKDATALSSTASPDGVGYLTVTMGHPGRSSSTQDVQTIVPIHRVNQRDVFSFIVANSLVPVGIEGIEDKLKELYKLTMSLSPKTQNGKSAPPSMRALERSLLEADYIRARLPVLEPSTLTDMGKGMWELCQTEKPPGKGWVDVDLETPWEARNPEQDVRDGVVAIDFGTSSTVVACRENGKTTLLRVGMSDFLQKPVPKDYQNPTVLSFHNLPKLLEAWNSESYQPLTSWDDFHFSHQALEELRENQADQQTVASILTGIKQWPLRAQQNEELRIVDQQTGTELIAQPGSSPMPVPQQHITVGEEDPMDPIELYAYYLGLFINHRANGLFLEYYMTFPITYPKEIKQRILSAFARGLQRSLPMPLVSTPSMRRFIVREEASEPAAYAACALSELNIECAEKGTAFAVFDFGGGSTDFDFGLYRTPTEDEELQGYESVIRHFGASGDMYLGGENLVSHLAYRTFIQNLDVCRSHKIPFSKPVEADLFPGHEMFVDSSHVAQTNTSLVMAAVRHYWEDFTWFVDPDSLSQTLPGGSEGEQRRRRHTDLVGDAISMAITSSDFDVDPNSHSTQPDKRIEKLTLELLNRDREKVKVTLQIDRNQLNHYLVHRVGKGILRFFIALRRAFESMNEHPEEVHILQAGNSCRSPLVQALFTVFLQKKMYGWEPPPNGMRKNPILEQIQNHVAFMRYVVHRPPMGDVNNPYKPTAKTGVAIGLLKLIPGEPMLALGPTDENAQGEAPFRLFVGAIRRNFFVPILKQNSPYYEYRELGIPTRGVFNMIFSTSPQAGLGTLQRGAVELKEHSLRFHPGLEGKRLFIQAVAPYKVEICLADSLAQILKRPEEVAYQEILELK
;
A
#
# COMPACT_ATOMS: atom_id res chain seq x y z
N MET A 1 -6.88 -38.17 6.18
CA MET A 1 -6.90 -39.28 5.19
C MET A 1 -5.48 -39.74 5.02
N LYS A 2 -5.18 -41.02 5.25
CA LYS A 2 -3.81 -41.50 5.11
C LYS A 2 -3.43 -41.68 3.64
N VAL A 3 -2.33 -41.06 3.23
CA VAL A 3 -1.72 -41.25 1.93
C VAL A 3 -0.38 -41.95 2.11
N SER A 4 -0.13 -42.96 1.28
CA SER A 4 1.15 -43.70 1.26
C SER A 4 2.01 -43.31 0.06
N LYS A 5 1.48 -42.47 -0.83
CA LYS A 5 2.13 -42.03 -2.06
C LYS A 5 1.78 -40.57 -2.33
N ILE A 6 2.76 -39.77 -2.69
CA ILE A 6 2.60 -38.32 -2.88
C ILE A 6 3.19 -37.86 -4.21
N TRP A 7 2.64 -36.78 -4.77
CA TRP A 7 3.21 -36.06 -5.89
C TRP A 7 3.98 -34.85 -5.38
N PHE A 8 5.19 -34.67 -5.88
CA PHE A 8 6.06 -33.60 -5.44
C PHE A 8 6.86 -33.02 -6.61
N GLN A 9 7.16 -31.71 -6.56
CA GLN A 9 8.01 -31.06 -7.57
C GLN A 9 9.42 -30.89 -7.04
N GLU A 10 10.41 -31.48 -7.71
CA GLU A 10 11.81 -31.48 -7.25
C GLU A 10 12.37 -30.07 -6.99
N LYS A 11 11.95 -29.08 -7.77
CA LYS A 11 12.30 -27.66 -7.59
C LYS A 11 11.83 -27.03 -6.26
N ARG A 12 10.89 -27.66 -5.55
CA ARG A 12 10.43 -27.23 -4.21
C ARG A 12 11.33 -27.71 -3.08
N LEU A 13 12.34 -28.54 -3.37
CA LEU A 13 13.33 -28.93 -2.37
C LEU A 13 14.23 -27.73 -2.09
N VAL A 14 14.33 -27.36 -0.82
CA VAL A 14 15.31 -26.37 -0.36
C VAL A 14 16.68 -26.75 -0.95
N PRO A 15 17.48 -25.80 -1.47
CA PRO A 15 18.76 -26.06 -2.17
C PRO A 15 19.82 -26.85 -1.37
N GLN A 16 19.53 -27.23 -0.13
CA GLN A 16 20.44 -27.92 0.77
C GLN A 16 20.19 -29.41 0.94
N VAL A 17 19.14 -30.00 0.36
CA VAL A 17 18.89 -31.45 0.55
C VAL A 17 19.05 -32.20 -0.76
N LYS A 18 20.32 -32.46 -1.09
CA LYS A 18 20.75 -33.28 -2.22
C LYS A 18 20.36 -34.75 -1.99
N GLY A 19 19.95 -35.43 -3.07
CA GLY A 19 19.59 -36.85 -3.09
C GLY A 19 20.70 -37.78 -2.61
N GLU A 20 20.39 -39.07 -2.48
CA GLU A 20 21.30 -40.09 -1.94
C GLU A 20 22.69 -40.04 -2.58
N ILE A 21 23.67 -39.74 -1.73
CA ILE A 21 25.08 -39.64 -2.08
C ILE A 21 25.63 -41.07 -2.26
N ASP A 22 26.31 -41.33 -3.37
CA ASP A 22 27.10 -42.55 -3.63
C ASP A 22 27.86 -42.99 -2.37
N ALA A 23 27.77 -44.27 -1.99
CA ALA A 23 28.36 -44.81 -0.76
C ALA A 23 29.86 -44.51 -0.64
N GLN A 24 30.58 -44.51 -1.76
CA GLN A 24 32.00 -44.20 -1.79
C GLN A 24 32.27 -42.70 -1.54
N ALA A 25 31.45 -41.83 -2.13
CA ALA A 25 31.50 -40.40 -1.87
C ALA A 25 31.02 -40.04 -0.45
N LYS A 26 30.06 -40.79 0.12
CA LYS A 26 29.58 -40.65 1.50
C LYS A 26 30.69 -41.01 2.49
N GLN A 27 31.42 -42.10 2.23
CA GLN A 27 32.57 -42.50 3.03
C GLN A 27 33.70 -41.46 2.95
N LYS A 28 33.98 -40.94 1.75
CA LYS A 28 34.96 -39.85 1.57
C LYS A 28 34.54 -38.56 2.27
N LEU A 29 33.25 -38.20 2.20
CA LEU A 29 32.69 -37.04 2.89
C LEU A 29 32.76 -37.21 4.42
N GLN A 30 32.50 -38.41 4.94
CA GLN A 30 32.64 -38.72 6.36
C GLN A 30 34.09 -38.63 6.83
N SER A 31 35.03 -39.25 6.10
CA SER A 31 36.47 -39.16 6.38
C SER A 31 36.93 -37.69 6.43
N LEU A 32 36.56 -36.92 5.40
CA LEU A 32 36.98 -35.52 5.30
C LEU A 32 36.38 -34.64 6.40
N LYS A 33 35.12 -34.87 6.77
CA LYS A 33 34.49 -34.21 7.92
C LYS A 33 35.18 -34.55 9.23
N GLN A 34 35.57 -35.80 9.40
CA GLN A 34 36.27 -36.26 10.60
C GLN A 34 37.67 -35.65 10.71
N GLU A 35 38.45 -35.66 9.62
CA GLU A 35 39.75 -34.99 9.55
C GLU A 35 39.65 -33.50 9.89
N ILE A 36 38.69 -32.77 9.29
CA ILE A 36 38.50 -31.34 9.59
C ILE A 36 38.12 -31.13 11.06
N THR A 37 37.31 -32.03 11.62
CA THR A 37 36.89 -31.96 13.03
C THR A 37 38.08 -32.15 13.97
N GLU A 38 38.94 -33.12 13.69
CA GLU A 38 40.19 -33.38 14.44
C GLU A 38 41.15 -32.19 14.36
N MET A 39 41.29 -31.59 13.16
CA MET A 39 42.11 -30.38 12.96
C MET A 39 41.57 -29.18 13.74
N LEU A 40 40.25 -29.01 13.81
CA LEU A 40 39.63 -27.97 14.62
C LEU A 40 39.84 -28.19 16.12
N GLN A 41 39.79 -29.42 16.61
CA GLN A 41 40.01 -29.78 18.03
C GLN A 41 41.46 -29.61 18.49
N ALA A 42 42.42 -29.69 17.57
CA ALA A 42 43.83 -29.53 17.89
C ALA A 42 44.16 -28.14 18.45
N GLN A 43 43.33 -27.14 18.18
CA GLN A 43 43.43 -25.81 18.74
C GLN A 43 42.42 -25.62 19.85
N ARG A 44 42.81 -24.97 20.96
CA ARG A 44 41.83 -24.55 21.96
C ARG A 44 40.87 -23.51 21.37
N PHE A 45 41.41 -22.53 20.66
CA PHE A 45 40.64 -21.43 20.07
C PHE A 45 40.74 -21.46 18.54
N VAL A 46 39.60 -21.41 17.86
CA VAL A 46 39.50 -21.30 16.41
C VAL A 46 39.00 -19.91 16.05
N THR A 47 39.76 -19.18 15.23
CA THR A 47 39.40 -17.83 14.75
C THR A 47 39.19 -17.84 13.24
N PHE A 48 38.45 -16.87 12.69
CA PHE A 48 38.06 -16.89 11.27
C PHE A 48 38.58 -15.68 10.48
N THR A 49 38.98 -15.92 9.23
CA THR A 49 39.65 -14.93 8.38
C THR A 49 38.76 -13.72 8.03
N LYS A 50 37.48 -13.99 7.68
CA LYS A 50 36.46 -12.96 7.32
C LYS A 50 35.67 -12.44 8.53
N GLN A 51 35.76 -13.11 9.67
CA GLN A 51 34.99 -12.82 10.88
C GLN A 51 35.92 -12.89 12.09
N ARG A 52 36.90 -11.97 12.12
CA ARG A 52 38.02 -11.98 13.08
C ARG A 52 37.60 -11.80 14.54
N TYR A 53 36.38 -11.29 14.75
CA TYR A 53 35.80 -11.09 16.06
C TYR A 53 35.16 -12.37 16.62
N PHE A 54 34.94 -13.39 15.78
CA PHE A 54 34.43 -14.68 16.23
C PHE A 54 35.57 -15.61 16.62
N HIS A 55 35.46 -16.21 17.81
CA HIS A 55 36.37 -17.21 18.34
C HIS A 55 35.56 -18.40 18.83
N TYR A 56 35.91 -19.62 18.44
CA TYR A 56 35.32 -20.82 19.01
C TYR A 56 36.29 -21.46 20.01
N ASP A 57 35.84 -21.75 21.23
CA ASP A 57 36.61 -22.47 22.26
C ASP A 57 36.16 -23.93 22.31
N ASN A 58 37.04 -24.83 21.87
CA ASN A 58 36.80 -26.28 21.88
C ASN A 58 36.74 -26.88 23.29
N LYS A 59 37.35 -26.26 24.30
CA LYS A 59 37.33 -26.76 25.69
C LYS A 59 35.99 -26.49 26.35
N LEU A 60 35.44 -25.31 26.10
CA LEU A 60 34.15 -24.87 26.66
C LEU A 60 32.98 -25.15 25.72
N ASN A 61 33.26 -25.67 24.52
CA ASN A 61 32.30 -25.87 23.44
C ASN A 61 31.51 -24.59 23.15
N CYS A 62 32.17 -23.43 23.07
CA CYS A 62 31.45 -22.17 22.94
C CYS A 62 31.98 -21.22 21.88
N LEU A 63 31.05 -20.52 21.22
CA LEU A 63 31.36 -19.50 20.22
C LEU A 63 31.28 -18.12 20.83
N TRP A 64 32.42 -17.45 20.92
CA TRP A 64 32.62 -16.08 21.38
C TRP A 64 32.56 -15.11 20.20
N LEU A 65 31.97 -13.94 20.40
CA LEU A 65 32.07 -12.77 19.52
C LEU A 65 32.66 -11.63 20.34
N VAL A 66 33.92 -11.29 20.14
CA VAL A 66 34.60 -10.22 20.87
C VAL A 66 34.58 -8.96 20.01
N TYR A 67 33.68 -8.03 20.30
CA TYR A 67 33.52 -6.80 19.50
C TYR A 67 33.24 -5.57 20.38
N GLN A 68 33.85 -4.43 20.02
CA GLN A 68 33.55 -3.13 20.63
C GLN A 68 32.46 -2.41 19.84
N PHE A 69 31.22 -2.46 20.34
CA PHE A 69 30.11 -1.76 19.72
C PHE A 69 30.00 -0.32 20.27
N LYS A 70 29.91 0.67 19.38
CA LYS A 70 29.77 2.10 19.74
C LYS A 70 28.37 2.67 19.45
N GLY A 71 27.42 1.85 19.00
CA GLY A 71 26.05 2.25 18.64
C GLY A 71 25.00 1.82 19.67
N ARG A 72 23.71 1.88 19.30
CA ARG A 72 22.60 1.38 20.15
C ARG A 72 22.57 -0.16 20.16
N PRO A 73 22.34 -0.83 21.31
CA PRO A 73 22.27 -2.30 21.41
C PRO A 73 21.38 -2.95 20.33
N ASP A 74 20.32 -2.27 19.89
CA ASP A 74 19.34 -2.76 18.91
C ASP A 74 19.92 -2.99 17.49
N GLU A 75 20.84 -2.13 17.03
CA GLU A 75 21.51 -2.30 15.72
C GLU A 75 22.44 -3.52 15.71
N MET A 76 23.03 -3.81 16.87
CA MET A 76 23.88 -4.96 17.10
C MET A 76 23.07 -6.27 17.12
N PHE A 77 21.87 -6.25 17.74
CA PHE A 77 20.93 -7.38 17.71
C PHE A 77 20.51 -7.74 16.28
N ARG A 78 20.34 -6.75 15.40
CA ARG A 78 20.09 -6.98 13.97
C ARG A 78 21.28 -7.65 13.25
N TYR A 79 22.53 -7.25 13.56
CA TYR A 79 23.72 -7.88 12.98
C TYR A 79 23.85 -9.35 13.38
N ILE A 80 23.65 -9.67 14.65
CA ILE A 80 23.67 -11.06 15.15
C ILE A 80 22.48 -11.86 14.59
N SER A 81 21.29 -11.26 14.48
CA SER A 81 20.11 -11.91 13.91
C SER A 81 20.29 -12.32 12.44
N LYS A 82 21.09 -11.59 11.65
CA LYS A 82 21.45 -11.96 10.28
C LYS A 82 22.36 -13.20 10.20
N LEU A 83 23.06 -13.56 11.29
CA LEU A 83 24.00 -14.69 11.33
C LEU A 83 23.34 -16.03 11.71
N ARG A 84 22.00 -16.07 11.81
CA ARG A 84 21.28 -17.28 12.22
C ARG A 84 21.33 -18.37 11.16
N VAL A 85 22.08 -19.43 11.47
CA VAL A 85 21.86 -20.76 10.90
C VAL A 85 20.82 -21.46 11.78
N TYR A 86 19.87 -22.19 11.17
CA TYR A 86 18.78 -22.99 11.78
C TYR A 86 19.20 -23.98 12.92
N ALA A 87 20.49 -24.07 13.29
CA ALA A 87 21.03 -25.06 14.21
C ALA A 87 21.09 -24.62 15.69
N PHE A 88 20.97 -23.32 16.01
CA PHE A 88 21.13 -22.80 17.38
C PHE A 88 19.79 -22.54 18.08
N ASN A 89 18.99 -23.59 18.30
CA ASN A 89 17.64 -23.47 18.86
C ASN A 89 17.56 -23.60 20.40
N HIS A 90 18.67 -23.88 21.10
CA HIS A 90 18.69 -24.04 22.57
C HIS A 90 19.90 -23.33 23.17
N TRP A 91 19.67 -22.28 23.95
CA TRP A 91 20.71 -21.41 24.49
C TRP A 91 20.84 -21.64 26.00
N ASP A 92 22.03 -22.02 26.47
CA ASP A 92 22.38 -22.13 27.90
C ASP A 92 23.18 -20.88 28.30
N VAL A 93 22.57 -20.02 29.10
CA VAL A 93 23.08 -18.69 29.43
C VAL A 93 23.82 -18.73 30.78
N PRO A 94 25.15 -18.55 30.82
CA PRO A 94 25.90 -18.56 32.07
C PRO A 94 25.60 -17.33 32.92
N ASP A 95 25.63 -17.49 34.25
CA ASP A 95 25.47 -16.38 35.19
C ASP A 95 26.72 -15.46 35.25
N ILE A 96 26.61 -14.37 36.00
CA ILE A 96 27.66 -13.35 36.09
C ILE A 96 28.94 -13.86 36.77
N ASP A 97 28.86 -14.89 37.60
CA ASP A 97 30.03 -15.45 38.29
C ASP A 97 30.78 -16.43 37.37
N ALA A 98 30.06 -17.20 36.57
CA ALA A 98 30.61 -17.97 35.47
C ALA A 98 31.30 -17.05 34.45
N LEU A 99 30.68 -15.90 34.12
CA LEU A 99 31.29 -14.88 33.25
C LEU A 99 32.59 -14.32 33.82
N ARG A 100 32.64 -14.00 35.12
CA ARG A 100 33.88 -13.52 35.77
C ARG A 100 35.01 -14.54 35.70
N SER A 101 34.70 -15.81 35.95
CA SER A 101 35.69 -16.90 35.81
C SER A 101 36.25 -17.00 34.39
N ILE A 102 35.38 -16.87 33.39
CA ILE A 102 35.72 -16.92 31.97
C ILE A 102 36.58 -15.72 31.54
N THR A 103 36.32 -14.52 32.07
CA THR A 103 37.12 -13.33 31.75
C THR A 103 38.58 -13.42 32.22
N MET A 104 38.89 -14.38 33.09
CA MET A 104 40.26 -14.69 33.52
C MET A 104 40.99 -15.68 32.58
N GLU A 105 40.34 -16.15 31.50
CA GLU A 105 40.97 -17.04 30.53
C GLU A 105 42.07 -16.33 29.70
N PRO A 106 43.16 -17.02 29.31
CA PRO A 106 44.29 -16.42 28.62
C PRO A 106 43.95 -15.67 27.32
N LEU A 107 42.86 -16.03 26.64
CA LEU A 107 42.36 -15.33 25.45
C LEU A 107 42.01 -13.86 25.75
N PHE A 108 41.35 -13.60 26.88
CA PHE A 108 40.98 -12.25 27.28
C PHE A 108 42.19 -11.44 27.76
N MET A 109 43.14 -12.12 28.42
CA MET A 109 44.41 -11.52 28.88
C MET A 109 45.34 -11.09 27.74
N THR A 110 45.21 -11.70 26.57
CA THR A 110 46.00 -11.37 25.37
C THR A 110 45.30 -10.40 24.44
N HIS A 111 43.99 -10.15 24.63
CA HIS A 111 43.23 -9.23 23.79
C HIS A 111 43.52 -7.76 24.16
N PRO A 112 43.89 -6.89 23.20
CA PRO A 112 44.35 -5.52 23.47
C PRO A 112 43.38 -4.64 24.26
N LEU A 113 42.08 -4.96 24.20
CA LEU A 113 40.99 -4.17 24.77
C LEU A 113 40.34 -4.81 26.02
N LEU A 114 40.67 -6.07 26.33
CA LEU A 114 40.07 -6.82 27.45
C LEU A 114 41.09 -7.19 28.51
N LYS A 115 42.38 -7.00 28.21
CA LYS A 115 43.46 -7.14 29.16
C LYS A 115 43.16 -6.29 30.40
N ASP A 116 43.11 -6.93 31.57
CA ASP A 116 42.82 -6.32 32.86
C ASP A 116 41.38 -5.78 33.02
N ALA A 117 40.42 -6.21 32.19
CA ALA A 117 39.00 -5.85 32.31
C ALA A 117 38.23 -6.88 33.14
N THR A 118 37.30 -6.41 33.99
CA THR A 118 36.42 -7.25 34.81
C THR A 118 34.96 -7.09 34.37
N ALA A 119 34.19 -8.19 34.35
CA ALA A 119 32.75 -8.15 34.06
C ALA A 119 31.99 -7.38 35.16
N LEU A 120 31.32 -6.30 34.79
CA LEU A 120 30.53 -5.43 35.66
C LEU A 120 29.04 -5.79 35.67
N SER A 121 28.46 -6.05 34.49
CA SER A 121 27.05 -6.42 34.34
C SER A 121 26.83 -7.29 33.12
N SER A 122 25.76 -8.07 33.13
CA SER A 122 25.29 -8.84 31.97
C SER A 122 23.83 -8.49 31.68
N THR A 123 23.49 -8.23 30.43
CA THR A 123 22.11 -7.99 29.97
C THR A 123 21.71 -9.05 28.95
N ALA A 124 20.57 -9.71 29.20
CA ALA A 124 20.00 -10.68 28.28
C ALA A 124 19.34 -9.99 27.08
N SER A 125 19.35 -10.68 25.95
CA SER A 125 18.78 -10.15 24.72
C SER A 125 17.26 -9.92 24.84
N PRO A 126 16.72 -8.74 24.43
CA PRO A 126 15.29 -8.44 24.50
C PRO A 126 14.44 -9.27 23.53
N ASP A 127 15.05 -9.79 22.46
CA ASP A 127 14.41 -10.54 21.38
C ASP A 127 14.17 -12.03 21.70
N GLY A 128 14.53 -12.49 22.91
CA GLY A 128 14.34 -13.88 23.34
C GLY A 128 15.34 -14.88 22.72
N VAL A 129 16.43 -14.38 22.12
CA VAL A 129 17.36 -15.17 21.30
C VAL A 129 18.53 -15.70 22.12
N GLY A 130 18.50 -15.60 23.45
CA GLY A 130 19.37 -16.40 24.31
C GLY A 130 20.86 -16.02 24.38
N TYR A 131 21.29 -14.84 23.92
CA TYR A 131 22.65 -14.32 24.15
C TYR A 131 22.69 -13.22 25.23
N LEU A 132 23.91 -12.95 25.74
CA LEU A 132 24.20 -11.92 26.73
C LEU A 132 25.14 -10.85 26.18
N THR A 133 24.86 -9.60 26.53
CA THR A 133 25.83 -8.50 26.41
C THR A 133 26.51 -8.31 27.76
N VAL A 134 27.84 -8.27 27.79
CA VAL A 134 28.62 -8.13 29.03
C VAL A 134 29.32 -6.78 29.05
N THR A 135 28.99 -5.97 30.05
CA THR A 135 29.70 -4.71 30.27
C THR A 135 30.99 -5.00 31.01
N MET A 136 32.12 -4.62 30.41
CA MET A 136 33.45 -4.82 30.96
C MET A 136 34.03 -3.48 31.44
N GLY A 137 34.68 -3.46 32.60
CA GLY A 137 35.31 -2.27 33.15
C GLY A 137 36.69 -2.54 33.79
N HIS A 138 37.52 -1.50 33.87
CA HIS A 138 38.84 -1.59 34.49
C HIS A 138 38.83 -1.06 35.93
N PRO A 139 39.39 -1.79 36.90
CA PRO A 139 39.53 -1.29 38.27
C PRO A 139 40.38 0.01 38.28
N GLY A 140 39.80 1.13 38.73
CA GLY A 140 40.54 2.37 39.01
C GLY A 140 40.46 3.52 37.98
N ARG A 141 39.59 3.47 36.96
CA ARG A 141 39.32 4.60 36.04
C ARG A 141 37.91 5.18 36.27
N SER A 142 37.81 6.50 36.51
CA SER A 142 36.53 7.15 36.84
C SER A 142 35.60 7.37 35.63
N SER A 143 34.50 6.60 35.60
CA SER A 143 33.10 6.99 35.37
C SER A 143 32.66 8.02 34.32
N SER A 144 33.40 8.34 33.25
CA SER A 144 32.82 9.20 32.20
C SER A 144 33.08 8.84 30.74
N THR A 145 33.95 7.88 30.42
CA THR A 145 34.28 7.64 28.99
C THR A 145 34.50 6.21 28.51
N GLN A 146 34.43 5.14 29.32
CA GLN A 146 34.67 3.79 28.78
C GLN A 146 33.88 2.69 29.50
N ASP A 147 32.56 2.64 29.29
CA ASP A 147 31.83 1.38 29.37
C ASP A 147 32.08 0.64 28.05
N VAL A 148 33.00 -0.32 28.05
CA VAL A 148 33.16 -1.20 26.89
C VAL A 148 32.04 -2.23 26.97
N GLN A 149 30.94 -1.98 26.28
CA GLN A 149 29.96 -3.03 26.00
C GLN A 149 30.62 -4.05 25.08
N THR A 150 31.09 -5.14 25.68
CA THR A 150 31.63 -6.30 24.95
C THR A 150 30.51 -7.31 24.86
N ILE A 151 30.04 -7.60 23.66
CA ILE A 151 29.10 -8.72 23.54
C ILE A 151 29.92 -9.98 23.80
N VAL A 152 29.36 -10.90 24.57
CA VAL A 152 29.97 -12.21 24.76
C VAL A 152 28.82 -13.19 24.53
N PRO A 153 28.51 -13.54 23.26
CA PRO A 153 27.65 -14.70 23.07
C PRO A 153 28.42 -15.87 23.68
N ILE A 154 27.83 -16.50 24.68
CA ILE A 154 28.32 -17.77 25.19
C ILE A 154 27.25 -18.76 24.81
N HIS A 155 27.36 -19.30 23.61
CA HIS A 155 26.52 -20.41 23.22
C HIS A 155 27.34 -21.68 23.41
N ARG A 156 26.88 -22.61 24.26
CA ARG A 156 27.41 -23.97 24.27
C ARG A 156 26.96 -24.68 23.00
N VAL A 157 27.79 -24.59 21.98
CA VAL A 157 27.55 -25.18 20.67
C VAL A 157 28.05 -26.61 20.67
N ASN A 158 27.20 -27.56 20.26
CA ASN A 158 27.73 -28.87 19.88
C ASN A 158 28.70 -28.69 18.71
N GLN A 159 29.78 -29.46 18.75
CA GLN A 159 30.88 -29.34 17.80
C GLN A 159 30.44 -29.56 16.33
N ARG A 160 29.41 -30.40 16.13
CA ARG A 160 28.76 -30.64 14.84
C ARG A 160 28.10 -29.38 14.25
N ASP A 161 27.58 -28.51 15.12
CA ASP A 161 26.86 -27.31 14.71
C ASP A 161 27.82 -26.17 14.38
N VAL A 162 29.02 -26.16 14.97
CA VAL A 162 30.10 -25.22 14.64
C VAL A 162 30.67 -25.50 13.27
N PHE A 163 30.90 -26.77 12.94
CA PHE A 163 31.29 -27.16 11.58
C PHE A 163 30.24 -26.70 10.56
N SER A 164 28.95 -26.88 10.88
CA SER A 164 27.83 -26.44 10.03
C SER A 164 27.80 -24.91 9.90
N PHE A 165 28.08 -24.17 10.97
CA PHE A 165 28.20 -22.72 10.99
C PHE A 165 29.37 -22.21 10.13
N ILE A 166 30.54 -22.86 10.21
CA ILE A 166 31.73 -22.56 9.40
C ILE A 166 31.42 -22.72 7.91
N VAL A 167 30.80 -23.85 7.54
CA VAL A 167 30.45 -24.14 6.14
C VAL A 167 29.36 -23.20 5.62
N ALA A 168 28.28 -22.98 6.38
CA ALA A 168 27.16 -22.12 5.97
C ALA A 168 27.58 -20.66 5.76
N ASN A 169 28.51 -20.15 6.58
CA ASN A 169 28.99 -18.78 6.50
C ASN A 169 30.31 -18.64 5.71
N SER A 170 30.79 -19.70 5.07
CA SER A 170 32.06 -19.71 4.32
C SER A 170 33.24 -19.17 5.12
N LEU A 171 33.32 -19.54 6.40
CA LEU A 171 34.39 -19.11 7.31
C LEU A 171 35.64 -19.96 7.12
N VAL A 172 36.80 -19.32 7.13
CA VAL A 172 38.10 -20.02 7.02
C VAL A 172 38.84 -19.87 8.34
N PRO A 173 39.05 -20.97 9.08
CA PRO A 173 39.86 -20.98 10.30
C PRO A 173 41.29 -20.48 10.08
N VAL A 174 41.83 -19.71 11.02
CA VAL A 174 43.18 -19.14 10.96
C VAL A 174 44.12 -19.94 11.88
N GLY A 175 45.37 -20.14 11.44
CA GLY A 175 46.42 -20.73 12.27
C GLY A 175 46.42 -22.27 12.34
N ILE A 176 45.62 -22.94 11.50
CA ILE A 176 45.59 -24.40 11.39
C ILE A 176 46.15 -24.78 10.01
N GLU A 177 47.31 -25.42 9.98
CA GLU A 177 47.99 -25.81 8.75
C GLU A 177 47.16 -26.84 7.96
N GLY A 178 46.97 -26.63 6.65
CA GLY A 178 46.25 -27.55 5.76
C GLY A 178 44.71 -27.54 5.83
N ILE A 179 44.09 -26.81 6.78
CA ILE A 179 42.63 -26.83 6.94
C ILE A 179 41.89 -26.18 5.76
N GLU A 180 42.50 -25.17 5.13
CA GLU A 180 41.91 -24.45 4.01
C GLU A 180 41.81 -25.35 2.78
N ASP A 181 42.83 -26.19 2.53
CA ASP A 181 42.83 -27.13 1.42
C ASP A 181 41.79 -28.24 1.63
N LYS A 182 41.62 -28.70 2.86
CA LYS A 182 40.58 -29.68 3.24
C LYS A 182 39.16 -29.09 3.13
N LEU A 183 38.96 -27.82 3.53
CA LEU A 183 37.70 -27.10 3.31
C LEU A 183 37.41 -26.88 1.82
N LYS A 184 38.43 -26.57 1.01
CA LYS A 184 38.31 -26.50 -0.46
C LYS A 184 38.00 -27.87 -1.07
N GLU A 185 38.62 -28.95 -0.59
CA GLU A 185 38.32 -30.32 -1.02
C GLU A 185 36.88 -30.68 -0.65
N LEU A 186 36.42 -30.33 0.55
CA LEU A 186 35.05 -30.54 1.00
C LEU A 186 34.06 -29.77 0.13
N TYR A 187 34.37 -28.51 -0.19
CA TYR A 187 33.56 -27.69 -1.07
C TYR A 187 33.49 -28.28 -2.48
N LYS A 188 34.64 -28.66 -3.07
CA LYS A 188 34.69 -29.33 -4.38
C LYS A 188 33.94 -30.66 -4.38
N LEU A 189 34.08 -31.47 -3.33
CA LEU A 189 33.37 -32.74 -3.19
C LEU A 189 31.86 -32.48 -3.09
N THR A 190 31.45 -31.53 -2.25
CA THR A 190 30.03 -31.12 -2.08
C THR A 190 29.44 -30.54 -3.36
N MET A 191 30.22 -29.82 -4.16
CA MET A 191 29.82 -29.32 -5.49
C MET A 191 29.78 -30.41 -6.56
N SER A 192 30.71 -31.36 -6.53
CA SER A 192 30.72 -32.54 -7.41
C SER A 192 29.60 -33.54 -7.09
N LEU A 193 29.03 -33.43 -5.88
CA LEU A 193 27.83 -34.13 -5.43
C LEU A 193 26.52 -33.43 -5.84
N SER A 194 26.58 -32.33 -6.61
CA SER A 194 25.42 -31.89 -7.39
C SER A 194 25.06 -32.99 -8.41
N PRO A 195 23.78 -33.25 -8.70
CA PRO A 195 23.38 -34.47 -9.39
C PRO A 195 24.07 -34.55 -10.76
N LYS A 196 24.91 -35.57 -10.96
CA LYS A 196 25.09 -36.10 -12.31
C LYS A 196 23.85 -36.91 -12.61
N THR A 197 23.03 -36.41 -13.53
CA THR A 197 21.94 -37.14 -14.16
C THR A 197 22.49 -38.42 -14.77
N GLN A 198 22.29 -39.56 -14.10
CA GLN A 198 22.36 -40.85 -14.76
C GLN A 198 20.95 -41.18 -15.27
N ASN A 199 20.81 -41.38 -16.57
CA ASN A 199 19.56 -41.81 -17.23
C ASN A 199 18.33 -40.88 -17.07
N GLY A 200 18.52 -39.57 -16.93
CA GLY A 200 17.42 -38.59 -17.03
C GLY A 200 16.33 -38.69 -15.95
N LYS A 201 16.55 -39.44 -14.87
CA LYS A 201 15.70 -39.45 -13.66
C LYS A 201 16.54 -39.10 -12.44
N SER A 202 16.13 -38.09 -11.68
CA SER A 202 16.71 -37.75 -10.39
C SER A 202 16.41 -38.85 -9.36
N ALA A 203 17.33 -39.07 -8.42
CA ALA A 203 17.06 -39.94 -7.27
C ALA A 203 15.94 -39.30 -6.41
N PRO A 204 15.02 -40.09 -5.84
CA PRO A 204 13.93 -39.55 -5.03
C PRO A 204 14.49 -38.77 -3.82
N PRO A 205 13.85 -37.65 -3.44
CA PRO A 205 14.30 -36.86 -2.29
C PRO A 205 14.18 -37.65 -0.99
N SER A 206 15.06 -37.35 -0.03
CA SER A 206 14.96 -37.98 1.31
C SER A 206 13.65 -37.60 2.01
N MET A 207 13.10 -38.52 2.81
CA MET A 207 11.84 -38.30 3.56
C MET A 207 11.89 -37.03 4.43
N ARG A 208 13.03 -36.76 5.07
CA ARG A 208 13.25 -35.55 5.87
C ARG A 208 13.23 -34.26 5.04
N ALA A 209 13.66 -34.33 3.78
CA ALA A 209 13.59 -33.18 2.86
C ALA A 209 12.14 -32.86 2.50
N LEU A 210 11.35 -33.89 2.22
CA LEU A 210 9.93 -33.78 1.89
C LEU A 210 9.12 -33.23 3.06
N GLU A 211 9.31 -33.79 4.26
CA GLU A 211 8.68 -33.31 5.49
C GLU A 211 8.96 -31.82 5.70
N ARG A 212 10.24 -31.44 5.65
CA ARG A 212 10.64 -30.04 5.85
C ARG A 212 10.06 -29.11 4.78
N SER A 213 10.12 -29.51 3.51
CA SER A 213 9.58 -28.71 2.39
C SER A 213 8.09 -28.43 2.55
N LEU A 214 7.31 -29.42 3.02
CA LEU A 214 5.87 -29.26 3.27
C LEU A 214 5.59 -28.39 4.50
N LEU A 215 6.27 -28.63 5.62
CA LEU A 215 6.02 -27.93 6.89
C LEU A 215 6.49 -26.46 6.88
N GLU A 216 7.53 -26.15 6.10
CA GLU A 216 8.09 -24.79 5.99
C GLU A 216 7.51 -23.99 4.81
N ALA A 217 6.67 -24.58 3.95
CA ALA A 217 6.21 -23.95 2.71
C ALA A 217 5.57 -22.57 2.93
N ASP A 218 4.68 -22.46 3.91
CA ASP A 218 3.96 -21.20 4.21
C ASP A 218 4.90 -20.15 4.84
N TYR A 219 5.88 -20.60 5.62
CA TYR A 219 6.94 -19.74 6.16
C TYR A 219 7.87 -19.19 5.08
N ILE A 220 8.21 -20.02 4.09
CA ILE A 220 9.04 -19.62 2.94
C ILE A 220 8.30 -18.56 2.12
N ARG A 221 7.03 -18.78 1.81
CA ARG A 221 6.22 -17.84 1.01
C ARG A 221 6.00 -16.50 1.70
N ALA A 222 5.50 -16.53 2.93
CA ALA A 222 4.86 -15.39 3.56
C ALA A 222 5.25 -15.15 5.03
N ARG A 223 6.28 -15.86 5.54
CA ARG A 223 6.68 -15.84 6.96
C ARG A 223 5.54 -16.18 7.93
N LEU A 224 4.59 -16.99 7.46
CA LEU A 224 3.57 -17.59 8.31
C LEU A 224 4.20 -18.63 9.26
N PRO A 225 3.57 -18.97 10.40
CA PRO A 225 4.15 -19.92 11.35
C PRO A 225 4.50 -21.27 10.71
N VAL A 226 5.68 -21.80 11.05
CA VAL A 226 6.10 -23.15 10.62
C VAL A 226 5.18 -24.20 11.23
N LEU A 227 4.73 -25.14 10.42
CA LEU A 227 3.82 -26.19 10.86
C LEU A 227 4.56 -27.22 11.73
N GLU A 228 3.88 -27.71 12.75
CA GLU A 228 4.43 -28.76 13.63
C GLU A 228 4.50 -30.10 12.88
N PRO A 229 5.50 -30.97 13.16
CA PRO A 229 5.58 -32.30 12.56
C PRO A 229 4.32 -33.17 12.76
N SER A 230 3.60 -32.96 13.87
CA SER A 230 2.33 -33.62 14.15
C SER A 230 1.27 -33.38 13.07
N THR A 231 1.40 -32.31 12.27
CA THR A 231 0.50 -31.99 11.15
C THR A 231 0.47 -33.10 10.09
N LEU A 232 1.57 -33.83 9.91
CA LEU A 232 1.66 -34.95 8.96
C LEU A 232 1.17 -36.28 9.54
N THR A 233 0.99 -36.40 10.85
CA THR A 233 0.72 -37.68 11.51
C THR A 233 -0.59 -37.73 12.30
N ASP A 234 -1.11 -36.57 12.71
CA ASP A 234 -2.32 -36.43 13.53
C ASP A 234 -3.58 -36.47 12.66
N MET A 235 -4.52 -37.35 13.02
CA MET A 235 -5.79 -37.55 12.32
C MET A 235 -6.68 -36.28 12.27
N GLY A 236 -6.58 -35.41 13.28
CA GLY A 236 -7.34 -34.16 13.35
C GLY A 236 -6.73 -33.01 12.54
N LYS A 237 -5.50 -33.18 12.03
CA LYS A 237 -4.78 -32.17 11.24
C LYS A 237 -4.72 -32.60 9.75
N GLY A 238 -3.52 -32.69 9.18
CA GLY A 238 -3.26 -33.07 7.80
C GLY A 238 -2.93 -31.88 6.88
N MET A 239 -2.34 -32.20 5.73
CA MET A 239 -1.89 -31.24 4.73
C MET A 239 -2.83 -31.20 3.51
N TRP A 240 -3.07 -30.01 2.97
CA TRP A 240 -3.93 -29.81 1.78
C TRP A 240 -3.27 -30.35 0.51
N GLU A 241 -1.96 -30.17 0.39
CA GLU A 241 -1.10 -30.57 -0.73
C GLU A 241 -1.11 -32.09 -0.93
N LEU A 242 -1.34 -32.84 0.15
CA LEU A 242 -1.42 -34.29 0.14
C LEU A 242 -2.78 -34.82 -0.31
N CYS A 243 -3.80 -33.96 -0.44
CA CYS A 243 -5.14 -34.35 -0.87
C CYS A 243 -5.25 -34.43 -2.40
N GLN A 244 -4.39 -35.24 -3.04
CA GLN A 244 -4.36 -35.43 -4.49
C GLN A 244 -4.43 -36.91 -4.83
N THR A 245 -5.41 -37.30 -5.64
CA THR A 245 -5.57 -38.68 -6.12
C THR A 245 -4.84 -38.93 -7.44
N GLU A 246 -4.56 -37.87 -8.20
CA GLU A 246 -3.97 -37.92 -9.53
C GLU A 246 -2.76 -36.99 -9.64
N LYS A 247 -1.93 -37.21 -10.67
CA LYS A 247 -0.78 -36.37 -10.97
C LYS A 247 -1.26 -34.94 -11.27
N PRO A 248 -0.74 -33.90 -10.60
CA PRO A 248 -1.16 -32.53 -10.90
C PRO A 248 -0.77 -32.09 -12.31
N PRO A 249 -1.51 -31.13 -12.90
CA PRO A 249 -1.14 -30.56 -14.18
C PRO A 249 0.23 -29.86 -14.10
N GLY A 250 0.99 -29.94 -15.19
CA GLY A 250 2.32 -29.33 -15.32
C GLY A 250 3.48 -30.32 -15.46
N LYS A 251 4.65 -29.80 -15.82
CA LYS A 251 5.90 -30.58 -15.95
C LYS A 251 6.65 -30.60 -14.61
N GLY A 252 7.45 -31.64 -14.34
CA GLY A 252 8.35 -31.69 -13.18
C GLY A 252 7.79 -32.35 -11.90
N TRP A 253 6.59 -32.93 -11.94
CA TRP A 253 6.04 -33.74 -10.85
C TRP A 253 6.63 -35.15 -10.84
N VAL A 254 7.09 -35.60 -9.66
CA VAL A 254 7.63 -36.92 -9.36
C VAL A 254 6.75 -37.56 -8.27
N ASP A 255 6.46 -38.85 -8.41
CA ASP A 255 5.79 -39.62 -7.37
C ASP A 255 6.79 -40.24 -6.39
N VAL A 256 6.46 -40.20 -5.09
CA VAL A 256 7.28 -40.77 -4.01
C VAL A 256 6.41 -41.63 -3.10
N ASP A 257 6.86 -42.86 -2.85
CA ASP A 257 6.26 -43.75 -1.87
C ASP A 257 6.77 -43.41 -0.46
N LEU A 258 5.85 -43.28 0.50
CA LEU A 258 6.17 -42.90 1.87
C LEU A 258 6.44 -44.15 2.72
N GLU A 259 7.50 -44.11 3.54
CA GLU A 259 7.80 -45.18 4.51
C GLU A 259 6.66 -45.39 5.51
N THR A 260 6.04 -44.29 5.95
CA THR A 260 4.87 -44.28 6.81
C THR A 260 3.79 -43.39 6.19
N PRO A 261 2.50 -43.79 6.25
CA PRO A 261 1.45 -42.97 5.67
C PRO A 261 1.32 -41.62 6.41
N TRP A 262 1.16 -40.55 5.64
CA TRP A 262 0.92 -39.18 6.15
C TRP A 262 -0.54 -38.79 6.05
N GLU A 263 -0.98 -37.86 6.89
CA GLU A 263 -2.34 -37.35 6.92
C GLU A 263 -2.53 -36.22 5.90
N ALA A 264 -3.44 -36.46 4.96
CA ALA A 264 -3.99 -35.46 4.05
C ALA A 264 -5.29 -34.87 4.63
N ARG A 265 -5.45 -33.56 4.46
CA ARG A 265 -6.65 -32.78 4.81
C ARG A 265 -7.35 -32.35 3.53
N ASN A 266 -8.63 -32.69 3.37
CA ASN A 266 -9.41 -32.22 2.23
C ASN A 266 -9.68 -30.71 2.39
N PRO A 267 -9.17 -29.83 1.52
CA PRO A 267 -9.37 -28.39 1.65
C PRO A 267 -10.84 -27.99 1.59
N GLU A 268 -11.71 -28.78 0.95
CA GLU A 268 -13.15 -28.50 0.93
C GLU A 268 -13.78 -28.50 2.34
N GLN A 269 -13.23 -29.27 3.28
CA GLN A 269 -13.70 -29.30 4.67
C GLN A 269 -13.29 -28.07 5.47
N ASP A 270 -12.35 -27.28 4.96
CA ASP A 270 -11.86 -26.06 5.59
C ASP A 270 -12.45 -24.79 4.95
N VAL A 271 -13.34 -24.96 3.96
CA VAL A 271 -14.11 -23.84 3.38
C VAL A 271 -15.05 -23.29 4.44
N ARG A 272 -14.98 -21.97 4.64
CA ARG A 272 -15.82 -21.24 5.59
C ARG A 272 -17.11 -20.78 4.95
N ASP A 273 -18.19 -20.85 5.72
CA ASP A 273 -19.45 -20.18 5.41
C ASP A 273 -19.38 -18.73 5.88
N GLY A 274 -18.49 -17.98 5.24
CA GLY A 274 -18.21 -16.59 5.52
C GLY A 274 -17.73 -15.84 4.30
N VAL A 275 -17.61 -14.53 4.46
CA VAL A 275 -17.36 -13.57 3.39
C VAL A 275 -16.23 -12.64 3.79
N VAL A 276 -15.53 -12.09 2.80
CA VAL A 276 -14.38 -11.20 3.00
C VAL A 276 -14.64 -9.88 2.28
N ALA A 277 -14.61 -8.78 3.01
CA ALA A 277 -14.60 -7.42 2.47
C ALA A 277 -13.16 -6.90 2.38
N ILE A 278 -12.77 -6.42 1.21
CA ILE A 278 -11.45 -5.87 0.92
C ILE A 278 -11.61 -4.42 0.46
N ASP A 279 -11.11 -3.50 1.27
CA ASP A 279 -10.88 -2.11 0.86
C ASP A 279 -9.43 -2.00 0.36
N PHE A 280 -9.25 -2.14 -0.95
CA PHE A 280 -7.95 -1.96 -1.62
C PHE A 280 -7.70 -0.46 -1.81
N GLY A 281 -7.05 0.22 -0.86
CA GLY A 281 -6.74 1.65 -0.93
C GLY A 281 -5.42 1.98 -1.66
N THR A 282 -5.21 3.26 -1.99
CA THR A 282 -3.97 3.72 -2.65
C THR A 282 -2.74 3.57 -1.74
N SER A 283 -2.89 3.93 -0.47
CA SER A 283 -1.80 3.89 0.52
C SER A 283 -1.85 2.64 1.41
N SER A 284 -3.05 2.12 1.69
CA SER A 284 -3.25 0.98 2.58
C SER A 284 -4.51 0.19 2.22
N THR A 285 -4.48 -1.11 2.46
CA THR A 285 -5.56 -2.08 2.29
C THR A 285 -6.09 -2.56 3.64
N VAL A 286 -7.41 -2.68 3.76
CA VAL A 286 -8.07 -3.28 4.93
C VAL A 286 -8.81 -4.54 4.51
N VAL A 287 -8.71 -5.58 5.33
CA VAL A 287 -9.45 -6.84 5.16
C VAL A 287 -10.33 -7.06 6.38
N ALA A 288 -11.63 -7.23 6.14
CA ALA A 288 -12.63 -7.57 7.15
C ALA A 288 -13.32 -8.89 6.77
N CYS A 289 -13.39 -9.83 7.69
CA CYS A 289 -14.06 -11.11 7.49
C CYS A 289 -15.33 -11.17 8.34
N ARG A 290 -16.41 -11.74 7.78
CA ARG A 290 -17.62 -12.09 8.53
C ARG A 290 -17.89 -13.58 8.46
N GLU A 291 -18.01 -14.19 9.64
CA GLU A 291 -18.37 -15.60 9.82
C GLU A 291 -19.30 -15.70 11.03
N ASN A 292 -20.42 -16.42 10.91
CA ASN A 292 -21.40 -16.61 11.99
C ASN A 292 -21.85 -15.28 12.66
N GLY A 293 -22.05 -14.23 11.87
CA GLY A 293 -22.43 -12.89 12.32
C GLY A 293 -21.31 -12.10 13.03
N LYS A 294 -20.12 -12.68 13.23
CA LYS A 294 -18.99 -12.01 13.88
C LYS A 294 -18.09 -11.37 12.82
N THR A 295 -17.77 -10.10 13.03
CA THR A 295 -16.82 -9.36 12.18
C THR A 295 -15.43 -9.36 12.81
N THR A 296 -14.41 -9.65 12.00
CA THR A 296 -13.00 -9.61 12.40
C THR A 296 -12.19 -8.84 11.36
N LEU A 297 -11.14 -8.14 11.80
CA LEU A 297 -10.16 -7.52 10.90
C LEU A 297 -8.90 -8.39 10.83
N LEU A 298 -8.21 -8.39 9.69
CA LEU A 298 -7.03 -9.22 9.46
C LEU A 298 -5.77 -8.37 9.31
N ARG A 299 -4.71 -8.75 10.04
CA ARG A 299 -3.35 -8.16 9.95
C ARG A 299 -2.56 -8.94 8.90
N VAL A 300 -1.92 -8.25 7.97
CA VAL A 300 -1.30 -8.85 6.78
C VAL A 300 0.15 -8.38 6.64
N GLY A 301 1.09 -9.32 6.55
CA GLY A 301 2.51 -9.02 6.34
C GLY A 301 3.22 -8.36 7.53
N MET A 302 2.80 -8.70 8.76
CA MET A 302 3.47 -8.27 10.00
C MET A 302 4.70 -9.14 10.29
N SER A 303 5.73 -8.53 10.89
CA SER A 303 6.95 -9.23 11.32
C SER A 303 6.79 -9.97 12.66
N ASP A 304 5.90 -9.49 13.53
CA ASP A 304 5.59 -10.12 14.82
C ASP A 304 4.07 -10.22 15.07
N PHE A 305 3.53 -11.43 14.95
CA PHE A 305 2.11 -11.71 15.19
C PHE A 305 1.76 -11.81 16.68
N LEU A 306 2.76 -11.94 17.57
CA LEU A 306 2.58 -12.07 19.02
C LEU A 306 2.47 -10.71 19.73
N GLN A 307 2.89 -9.63 19.06
CA GLN A 307 2.70 -8.28 19.59
C GLN A 307 1.20 -7.95 19.77
N LYS A 308 0.90 -7.24 20.86
CA LYS A 308 -0.45 -6.73 21.15
C LYS A 308 -0.98 -5.90 19.97
N PRO A 309 -2.11 -6.30 19.34
CA PRO A 309 -2.65 -5.59 18.20
C PRO A 309 -3.08 -4.16 18.54
N VAL A 310 -2.87 -3.24 17.60
CA VAL A 310 -3.39 -1.86 17.65
C VAL A 310 -4.13 -1.50 16.35
N PRO A 311 -5.03 -0.49 16.33
CA PRO A 311 -5.85 -0.16 15.15
C PRO A 311 -5.07 0.03 13.83
N LYS A 312 -3.83 0.57 13.91
CA LYS A 312 -2.98 0.77 12.73
C LYS A 312 -2.51 -0.53 12.07
N ASP A 313 -2.47 -1.63 12.80
CA ASP A 313 -1.98 -2.93 12.29
C ASP A 313 -2.97 -3.58 11.31
N TYR A 314 -4.22 -3.10 11.30
CA TYR A 314 -5.26 -3.55 10.37
C TYR A 314 -5.33 -2.68 9.09
N GLN A 315 -4.48 -1.65 8.99
CA GLN A 315 -4.30 -0.84 7.79
C GLN A 315 -2.99 -1.24 7.12
N ASN A 316 -3.07 -2.29 6.30
CA ASN A 316 -1.92 -2.95 5.67
C ASN A 316 -1.38 -2.07 4.54
N PRO A 317 -0.15 -1.54 4.58
CA PRO A 317 0.38 -0.68 3.51
C PRO A 317 0.31 -1.33 2.12
N THR A 318 -0.05 -0.55 1.10
CA THR A 318 -0.14 -1.03 -0.28
C THR A 318 1.18 -0.77 -1.01
N VAL A 319 2.23 -1.45 -0.53
CA VAL A 319 3.63 -1.29 -0.94
C VAL A 319 4.28 -2.66 -1.18
N LEU A 320 5.11 -2.76 -2.21
CA LEU A 320 5.85 -3.96 -2.59
C LEU A 320 7.35 -3.64 -2.68
N SER A 321 8.22 -4.59 -2.32
CA SER A 321 9.69 -4.45 -2.38
C SER A 321 10.28 -5.66 -3.09
N PHE A 322 11.09 -5.43 -4.14
CA PHE A 322 11.64 -6.48 -5.00
C PHE A 322 13.13 -6.70 -4.76
N HIS A 323 13.49 -7.82 -4.13
CA HIS A 323 14.87 -8.12 -3.73
C HIS A 323 15.60 -9.00 -4.73
N ASN A 324 14.91 -10.02 -5.25
CA ASN A 324 15.40 -10.90 -6.31
C ASN A 324 14.29 -11.22 -7.32
N LEU A 325 13.99 -10.25 -8.18
CA LEU A 325 12.98 -10.31 -9.21
C LEU A 325 13.15 -11.52 -10.15
N PRO A 326 14.35 -11.88 -10.66
CA PRO A 326 14.49 -13.06 -11.51
C PRO A 326 14.05 -14.36 -10.82
N LYS A 327 14.45 -14.58 -9.56
CA LYS A 327 14.01 -15.76 -8.79
C LYS A 327 12.54 -15.72 -8.46
N LEU A 328 12.01 -14.55 -8.12
CA LEU A 328 10.59 -14.36 -7.88
C LEU A 328 9.77 -14.76 -9.10
N LEU A 329 10.15 -14.27 -10.29
CA LEU A 329 9.48 -14.58 -11.55
C LEU A 329 9.60 -16.06 -11.91
N GLU A 330 10.77 -16.67 -11.70
CA GLU A 330 10.98 -18.10 -11.89
C GLU A 330 10.00 -18.91 -11.03
N ALA A 331 9.88 -18.59 -9.74
CA ALA A 331 8.96 -19.25 -8.81
C ALA A 331 7.49 -18.97 -9.14
N TRP A 332 7.17 -17.72 -9.49
CA TRP A 332 5.83 -17.24 -9.82
C TRP A 332 5.25 -17.91 -11.06
N ASN A 333 6.04 -18.05 -12.13
CA ASN A 333 5.62 -18.68 -13.38
C ASN A 333 5.73 -20.22 -13.33
N SER A 334 6.23 -20.75 -12.21
CA SER A 334 6.53 -22.15 -12.06
C SER A 334 5.27 -23.01 -11.85
N GLU A 335 4.24 -22.45 -11.22
CA GLU A 335 3.01 -23.13 -10.83
C GLU A 335 1.84 -22.14 -10.72
N SER A 336 0.64 -22.59 -11.12
CA SER A 336 -0.56 -21.76 -11.05
C SER A 336 -1.02 -21.51 -9.61
N TYR A 337 -0.97 -22.53 -8.75
CA TYR A 337 -1.55 -22.48 -7.40
C TYR A 337 -0.48 -22.65 -6.34
N GLN A 338 -0.50 -21.75 -5.35
CA GLN A 338 0.47 -21.66 -4.26
C GLN A 338 1.92 -21.83 -4.74
N PRO A 339 2.37 -21.06 -5.76
CA PRO A 339 3.77 -21.07 -6.17
C PRO A 339 4.67 -20.88 -4.95
N LEU A 340 5.82 -21.55 -4.91
CA LEU A 340 6.75 -21.45 -3.80
C LEU A 340 7.64 -20.20 -3.96
N THR A 341 7.01 -19.02 -3.97
CA THR A 341 7.74 -17.75 -3.89
C THR A 341 8.46 -17.66 -2.55
N SER A 342 9.54 -16.88 -2.47
CA SER A 342 10.32 -16.70 -1.25
C SER A 342 10.13 -15.29 -0.71
N TRP A 343 9.83 -15.17 0.59
CA TRP A 343 9.81 -13.89 1.29
C TRP A 343 11.16 -13.18 1.25
N ASP A 344 12.28 -13.90 1.14
CA ASP A 344 13.61 -13.26 1.04
C ASP A 344 13.86 -12.60 -0.33
N ASP A 345 13.11 -12.99 -1.35
CA ASP A 345 13.20 -12.43 -2.70
C ASP A 345 12.18 -11.29 -2.93
N PHE A 346 11.19 -11.13 -2.03
CA PHE A 346 10.10 -10.17 -2.14
C PHE A 346 9.45 -9.85 -0.79
N HIS A 347 9.28 -8.56 -0.49
CA HIS A 347 8.52 -8.12 0.67
C HIS A 347 7.21 -7.41 0.33
N PHE A 348 6.25 -7.56 1.22
CA PHE A 348 4.88 -7.13 1.08
C PHE A 348 4.44 -6.29 2.30
N SER A 349 3.66 -5.23 2.08
CA SER A 349 2.96 -4.46 3.13
C SER A 349 3.90 -3.82 4.16
N HIS A 350 3.72 -4.10 5.45
CA HIS A 350 4.44 -3.43 6.55
C HIS A 350 5.96 -3.57 6.43
N GLN A 351 6.45 -4.74 6.03
CA GLN A 351 7.88 -4.98 5.82
C GLN A 351 8.45 -4.08 4.71
N ALA A 352 7.77 -3.99 3.57
CA ALA A 352 8.21 -3.14 2.45
C ALA A 352 8.15 -1.64 2.82
N LEU A 353 7.15 -1.23 3.60
CA LEU A 353 7.05 0.15 4.09
C LEU A 353 8.15 0.48 5.12
N GLU A 354 8.48 -0.44 6.01
CA GLU A 354 9.56 -0.27 6.97
C GLU A 354 10.91 -0.13 6.25
N GLU A 355 11.17 -0.95 5.24
CA GLU A 355 12.35 -0.81 4.38
C GLU A 355 12.43 0.57 3.72
N LEU A 356 11.31 1.06 3.16
CA LEU A 356 11.25 2.39 2.56
C LEU A 356 11.59 3.49 3.58
N ARG A 357 11.16 3.33 4.83
CA ARG A 357 11.36 4.32 5.91
C ARG A 357 12.77 4.28 6.50
N GLU A 358 13.33 3.09 6.71
CA GLU A 358 14.68 2.94 7.25
C GLU A 358 15.75 3.32 6.22
N ASN A 359 15.44 3.20 4.93
CA ASN A 359 16.38 3.40 3.83
C ASN A 359 16.03 4.62 2.97
N GLN A 360 15.41 5.67 3.53
CA GLN A 360 15.01 6.89 2.82
C GLN A 360 16.17 7.65 2.14
N ALA A 361 17.42 7.28 2.38
CA ALA A 361 18.60 7.84 1.72
C ALA A 361 19.28 6.85 0.75
N ASP A 362 18.89 5.57 0.75
CA ASP A 362 19.48 4.55 -0.11
C ASP A 362 18.65 4.38 -1.40
N GLN A 363 19.19 4.94 -2.47
CA GLN A 363 18.57 4.94 -3.80
C GLN A 363 18.30 3.55 -4.35
N GLN A 364 19.18 2.57 -4.08
CA GLN A 364 19.02 1.21 -4.62
C GLN A 364 17.82 0.51 -3.98
N THR A 365 17.63 0.72 -2.66
CA THR A 365 16.47 0.22 -1.93
C THR A 365 15.20 0.98 -2.28
N VAL A 366 15.24 2.31 -2.38
CA VAL A 366 14.05 3.10 -2.76
C VAL A 366 13.59 2.78 -4.18
N ALA A 367 14.52 2.53 -5.10
CA ALA A 367 14.28 2.12 -6.48
C ALA A 367 13.53 0.77 -6.59
N SER A 368 13.83 -0.18 -5.71
CA SER A 368 13.19 -1.50 -5.73
C SER A 368 11.83 -1.56 -5.03
N ILE A 369 11.38 -0.44 -4.45
CA ILE A 369 10.12 -0.34 -3.72
C ILE A 369 9.05 0.32 -4.59
N LEU A 370 7.99 -0.43 -4.85
CA LEU A 370 6.85 -0.03 -5.64
C LEU A 370 5.72 0.49 -4.74
N THR A 371 5.27 1.71 -4.99
CA THR A 371 4.14 2.35 -4.29
C THR A 371 3.04 2.75 -5.29
N GLY A 372 1.82 2.98 -4.80
CA GLY A 372 0.73 3.50 -5.63
C GLY A 372 0.18 2.51 -6.68
N ILE A 373 0.33 1.20 -6.46
CA ILE A 373 -0.10 0.15 -7.43
C ILE A 373 -1.60 0.20 -7.75
N LYS A 374 -2.46 0.73 -6.88
CA LYS A 374 -3.91 0.94 -7.18
C LYS A 374 -4.14 1.93 -8.32
N GLN A 375 -3.29 2.95 -8.45
CA GLN A 375 -3.41 3.98 -9.49
C GLN A 375 -2.68 3.59 -10.78
N TRP A 376 -1.83 2.56 -10.73
CA TRP A 376 -1.05 2.13 -11.89
C TRP A 376 -1.89 1.87 -13.14
N PRO A 377 -3.03 1.14 -13.08
CA PRO A 377 -3.85 0.91 -14.27
C PRO A 377 -4.38 2.19 -14.94
N LEU A 378 -4.60 3.28 -14.17
CA LEU A 378 -4.98 4.59 -14.72
C LEU A 378 -3.82 5.26 -15.45
N ARG A 379 -2.62 5.22 -14.86
CA ARG A 379 -1.39 5.79 -15.47
C ARG A 379 -1.00 5.06 -16.75
N ALA A 380 -1.14 3.73 -16.76
CA ALA A 380 -0.90 2.92 -17.95
C ALA A 380 -1.79 3.32 -19.15
N GLN A 381 -3.04 3.77 -18.91
CA GLN A 381 -3.90 4.30 -19.98
C GLN A 381 -3.43 5.64 -20.55
N GLN A 382 -2.52 6.35 -19.86
CA GLN A 382 -1.90 7.60 -20.29
C GLN A 382 -0.53 7.38 -20.93
N ASN A 383 -0.19 6.14 -21.28
CA ASN A 383 1.12 5.71 -21.81
C ASN A 383 2.29 5.95 -20.84
N GLU A 384 2.03 5.98 -19.53
CA GLU A 384 3.10 5.91 -18.53
C GLU A 384 3.49 4.45 -18.29
N GLU A 385 4.79 4.14 -18.33
CA GLU A 385 5.33 2.80 -18.05
C GLU A 385 5.61 2.61 -16.54
N LEU A 386 5.30 1.43 -16.00
CA LEU A 386 5.69 1.03 -14.64
C LEU A 386 6.94 0.19 -14.74
N ARG A 387 8.00 0.66 -14.09
CA ARG A 387 9.27 -0.06 -14.01
C ARG A 387 9.42 -0.64 -12.62
N ILE A 388 9.74 -1.92 -12.57
CA ILE A 388 10.13 -2.63 -11.37
C ILE A 388 11.63 -2.86 -11.46
N VAL A 389 12.35 -2.50 -10.41
CA VAL A 389 13.80 -2.66 -10.35
C VAL A 389 14.14 -3.67 -9.27
N ASP A 390 15.00 -4.61 -9.62
CA ASP A 390 15.54 -5.58 -8.69
C ASP A 390 16.62 -4.99 -7.79
N GLN A 391 16.50 -5.15 -6.47
CA GLN A 391 17.48 -4.62 -5.54
C GLN A 391 18.85 -5.31 -5.69
N GLN A 392 18.94 -6.63 -5.86
CA GLN A 392 20.22 -7.35 -5.83
C GLN A 392 21.03 -7.22 -7.14
N THR A 393 20.35 -7.33 -8.28
CA THR A 393 20.95 -7.41 -9.61
C THR A 393 20.82 -6.12 -10.42
N GLY A 394 19.89 -5.23 -10.05
CA GLY A 394 19.57 -4.03 -10.82
C GLY A 394 18.78 -4.31 -12.11
N THR A 395 18.26 -5.53 -12.28
CA THR A 395 17.42 -5.90 -13.42
C THR A 395 16.14 -5.06 -13.45
N GLU A 396 15.80 -4.49 -14.60
CA GLU A 396 14.57 -3.71 -14.80
C GLU A 396 13.51 -4.56 -15.54
N LEU A 397 12.27 -4.51 -15.07
CA LEU A 397 11.09 -5.11 -15.73
C LEU A 397 10.05 -4.01 -15.98
N ILE A 398 9.50 -3.95 -17.19
CA ILE A 398 8.34 -3.11 -17.49
C ILE A 398 7.09 -3.93 -17.21
N ALA A 399 6.33 -3.56 -16.18
CA ALA A 399 5.10 -4.24 -15.85
C ALA A 399 4.01 -3.87 -16.86
N GLN A 400 3.17 -4.85 -17.21
CA GLN A 400 2.02 -4.67 -18.07
C GLN A 400 0.74 -4.83 -17.23
N PRO A 401 -0.28 -3.98 -17.39
CA PRO A 401 -1.56 -4.22 -16.76
C PRO A 401 -2.11 -5.59 -17.19
N GLY A 402 -2.61 -6.38 -16.25
CA GLY A 402 -3.19 -7.69 -16.54
C GLY A 402 -4.31 -7.57 -17.57
N SER A 403 -4.21 -8.36 -18.65
CA SER A 403 -5.23 -8.50 -19.69
C SER A 403 -6.04 -9.78 -19.56
N SER A 404 -5.67 -10.64 -18.60
CA SER A 404 -6.32 -11.92 -18.36
C SER A 404 -7.76 -11.71 -17.87
N PRO A 405 -8.74 -12.47 -18.41
CA PRO A 405 -10.13 -12.35 -17.98
C PRO A 405 -10.30 -12.86 -16.54
N MET A 406 -11.43 -12.48 -15.92
CA MET A 406 -11.88 -13.05 -14.64
C MET A 406 -11.83 -14.58 -14.72
N PRO A 407 -11.23 -15.25 -13.72
CA PRO A 407 -11.17 -16.69 -13.74
C PRO A 407 -12.57 -17.28 -13.56
N VAL A 408 -12.86 -18.32 -14.34
CA VAL A 408 -14.12 -19.05 -14.25
C VAL A 408 -14.03 -20.06 -13.10
N PRO A 409 -15.05 -20.14 -12.21
CA PRO A 409 -15.11 -21.16 -11.18
C PRO A 409 -14.89 -22.57 -11.74
N GLN A 410 -14.13 -23.40 -11.01
CA GLN A 410 -13.74 -24.76 -11.41
C GLN A 410 -12.82 -24.88 -12.64
N GLN A 411 -12.46 -23.77 -13.28
CA GLN A 411 -11.45 -23.76 -14.34
C GLN A 411 -10.06 -23.49 -13.73
N HIS A 412 -9.07 -24.23 -14.23
CA HIS A 412 -7.69 -24.08 -13.81
C HIS A 412 -7.07 -22.84 -14.45
N ILE A 413 -6.36 -22.04 -13.65
CA ILE A 413 -5.50 -20.98 -14.14
C ILE A 413 -4.29 -21.62 -14.83
N THR A 414 -3.92 -21.09 -15.99
CA THR A 414 -2.69 -21.43 -16.70
C THR A 414 -1.65 -20.32 -16.50
N VAL A 415 -0.41 -20.70 -16.20
CA VAL A 415 0.74 -19.79 -16.14
C VAL A 415 1.78 -20.21 -17.19
N GLY A 416 2.50 -19.25 -17.76
CA GLY A 416 3.54 -19.48 -18.76
C GLY A 416 4.60 -18.37 -18.76
N GLU A 417 5.69 -18.56 -19.51
CA GLU A 417 6.78 -17.57 -19.59
C GLU A 417 6.33 -16.22 -20.17
N GLU A 418 5.28 -16.22 -20.99
CA GLU A 418 4.68 -15.04 -21.63
C GLU A 418 3.55 -14.41 -20.77
N ASP A 419 3.19 -14.97 -19.60
CA ASP A 419 2.16 -14.39 -18.74
C ASP A 419 2.72 -13.12 -18.05
N PRO A 420 2.19 -11.92 -18.32
CA PRO A 420 2.75 -10.69 -17.78
C PRO A 420 2.63 -10.65 -16.26
N MET A 421 3.69 -10.19 -15.60
CA MET A 421 3.64 -9.94 -14.16
C MET A 421 2.81 -8.68 -13.88
N ASP A 422 1.63 -8.88 -13.31
CA ASP A 422 0.79 -7.80 -12.77
C ASP A 422 1.06 -7.65 -11.25
N PRO A 423 1.58 -6.49 -10.79
CA PRO A 423 1.80 -6.24 -9.36
C PRO A 423 0.54 -6.33 -8.52
N ILE A 424 -0.65 -6.08 -9.09
CA ILE A 424 -1.93 -6.21 -8.39
C ILE A 424 -2.29 -7.68 -8.21
N GLU A 425 -2.03 -8.54 -9.19
CA GLU A 425 -2.22 -10.00 -9.06
C GLU A 425 -1.30 -10.56 -7.98
N LEU A 426 -0.02 -10.16 -7.98
CA LEU A 426 0.94 -10.57 -6.95
C LEU A 426 0.52 -10.08 -5.57
N TYR A 427 0.07 -8.83 -5.45
CA TYR A 427 -0.44 -8.25 -4.21
C TYR A 427 -1.64 -9.06 -3.67
N ALA A 428 -2.61 -9.36 -4.53
CA ALA A 428 -3.79 -10.13 -4.17
C ALA A 428 -3.46 -11.59 -3.81
N TYR A 429 -2.45 -12.19 -4.44
CA TYR A 429 -1.93 -13.51 -4.06
C TYR A 429 -1.38 -13.52 -2.64
N TYR A 430 -0.50 -12.58 -2.31
CA TYR A 430 0.03 -12.47 -0.94
C TYR A 430 -1.08 -12.19 0.07
N LEU A 431 -2.01 -11.28 -0.24
CA LEU A 431 -3.19 -11.04 0.59
C LEU A 431 -4.00 -12.32 0.82
N GLY A 432 -4.21 -13.09 -0.24
CA GLY A 432 -4.88 -14.38 -0.21
C GLY A 432 -4.18 -15.42 0.67
N LEU A 433 -2.85 -15.48 0.71
CA LEU A 433 -2.12 -16.38 1.61
C LEU A 433 -2.41 -16.11 3.09
N PHE A 434 -2.57 -14.83 3.48
CA PHE A 434 -2.92 -14.46 4.86
C PHE A 434 -4.41 -14.69 5.16
N ILE A 435 -5.29 -14.41 4.20
CA ILE A 435 -6.74 -14.66 4.34
C ILE A 435 -7.00 -16.17 4.47
N ASN A 436 -6.49 -16.94 3.52
CA ASN A 436 -6.74 -18.37 3.32
C ASN A 436 -5.68 -19.25 4.02
N HIS A 437 -5.24 -18.83 5.21
CA HIS A 437 -4.28 -19.59 6.01
C HIS A 437 -4.98 -20.75 6.75
N ARG A 438 -4.25 -21.85 7.01
CA ARG A 438 -4.78 -23.06 7.68
C ARG A 438 -5.49 -22.80 8.99
N ALA A 439 -5.03 -21.82 9.78
CA ALA A 439 -5.68 -21.45 11.04
C ALA A 439 -7.01 -20.70 10.84
N ASN A 440 -7.17 -20.02 9.71
CA ASN A 440 -8.37 -19.23 9.38
C ASN A 440 -9.39 -20.08 8.60
N GLY A 441 -8.92 -21.06 7.82
CA GLY A 441 -9.72 -21.77 6.82
C GLY A 441 -9.67 -21.06 5.46
N LEU A 442 -10.58 -21.44 4.56
CA LEU A 442 -10.61 -20.99 3.17
C LEU A 442 -11.89 -20.20 2.90
N PHE A 443 -11.75 -18.98 2.39
CA PHE A 443 -12.88 -18.17 1.95
C PHE A 443 -13.03 -18.26 0.43
N LEU A 444 -14.25 -18.10 -0.07
CA LEU A 444 -14.54 -18.12 -1.51
C LEU A 444 -15.30 -16.88 -1.98
N GLU A 445 -15.87 -16.10 -1.06
CA GLU A 445 -16.72 -14.96 -1.39
C GLU A 445 -16.04 -13.66 -0.97
N TYR A 446 -15.61 -12.87 -1.96
CA TYR A 446 -14.85 -11.65 -1.78
C TYR A 446 -15.60 -10.45 -2.37
N TYR A 447 -15.75 -9.42 -1.55
CA TYR A 447 -16.41 -8.17 -1.88
C TYR A 447 -15.41 -7.03 -1.81
N MET A 448 -15.39 -6.18 -2.83
CA MET A 448 -14.46 -5.07 -2.94
C MET A 448 -15.20 -3.73 -3.02
N THR A 449 -14.50 -2.68 -2.62
CA THR A 449 -14.91 -1.29 -2.84
C THR A 449 -13.99 -0.60 -3.83
N PHE A 450 -14.54 0.35 -4.58
CA PHE A 450 -13.77 1.20 -5.48
C PHE A 450 -14.16 2.67 -5.33
N PRO A 451 -13.26 3.60 -5.72
CA PRO A 451 -13.60 5.00 -5.85
C PRO A 451 -14.69 5.16 -6.91
N ILE A 452 -15.60 6.11 -6.69
CA ILE A 452 -16.69 6.35 -7.64
C ILE A 452 -16.15 6.95 -8.96
N THR A 453 -15.01 7.62 -8.88
CA THR A 453 -14.31 8.25 -10.01
C THR A 453 -13.63 7.26 -10.98
N TYR A 454 -13.42 6.00 -10.60
CA TYR A 454 -12.71 5.01 -11.43
C TYR A 454 -13.56 4.50 -12.62
N PRO A 455 -13.01 4.44 -13.85
CA PRO A 455 -13.70 3.85 -15.01
C PRO A 455 -13.99 2.35 -14.83
N LYS A 456 -15.09 1.86 -15.43
CA LYS A 456 -15.52 0.45 -15.34
C LYS A 456 -14.43 -0.51 -15.83
N GLU A 457 -13.78 -0.20 -16.95
CA GLU A 457 -12.72 -1.04 -17.51
C GLU A 457 -11.53 -1.16 -16.54
N ILE A 458 -11.22 -0.09 -15.79
CA ILE A 458 -10.16 -0.11 -14.76
C ILE A 458 -10.58 -0.96 -13.56
N LYS A 459 -11.81 -0.80 -13.08
CA LYS A 459 -12.34 -1.64 -11.99
C LYS A 459 -12.33 -3.13 -12.36
N GLN A 460 -12.77 -3.46 -13.58
CA GLN A 460 -12.75 -4.84 -14.09
C GLN A 460 -11.35 -5.43 -14.19
N ARG A 461 -10.34 -4.64 -14.58
CA ARG A 461 -8.93 -5.08 -14.58
C ARG A 461 -8.45 -5.39 -13.16
N ILE A 462 -8.72 -4.49 -12.21
CA ILE A 462 -8.34 -4.71 -10.81
C ILE A 462 -9.07 -5.94 -10.24
N LEU A 463 -10.38 -6.08 -10.48
CA LEU A 463 -11.16 -7.25 -10.08
C LEU A 463 -10.59 -8.54 -10.67
N SER A 464 -10.20 -8.53 -11.94
CA SER A 464 -9.61 -9.71 -12.61
C SER A 464 -8.26 -10.08 -12.03
N ALA A 465 -7.39 -9.10 -11.79
CA ALA A 465 -6.10 -9.31 -11.12
C ALA A 465 -6.30 -9.82 -9.68
N PHE A 466 -7.25 -9.26 -8.93
CA PHE A 466 -7.58 -9.73 -7.58
C PHE A 466 -8.13 -11.15 -7.57
N ALA A 467 -9.08 -11.45 -8.47
CA ALA A 467 -9.66 -12.78 -8.59
C ALA A 467 -8.61 -13.83 -8.93
N ARG A 468 -7.71 -13.53 -9.88
CA ARG A 468 -6.58 -14.41 -10.20
C ARG A 468 -5.66 -14.58 -8.98
N GLY A 469 -5.19 -13.50 -8.37
CA GLY A 469 -4.29 -13.58 -7.21
C GLY A 469 -4.87 -14.36 -6.04
N LEU A 470 -6.12 -14.05 -5.66
CA LEU A 470 -6.84 -14.75 -4.59
C LEU A 470 -7.04 -16.23 -4.92
N GLN A 471 -7.45 -16.58 -6.14
CA GLN A 471 -7.61 -17.97 -6.54
C GLN A 471 -6.26 -18.72 -6.56
N ARG A 472 -5.18 -18.08 -7.01
CA ARG A 472 -3.82 -18.65 -6.98
C ARG A 472 -3.30 -18.89 -5.56
N SER A 473 -3.85 -18.20 -4.56
CA SER A 473 -3.52 -18.45 -3.14
C SER A 473 -4.17 -19.73 -2.57
N LEU A 474 -5.23 -20.22 -3.21
CA LEU A 474 -5.99 -21.39 -2.76
C LEU A 474 -5.24 -22.70 -3.05
N PRO A 475 -5.46 -23.75 -2.24
CA PRO A 475 -4.89 -25.06 -2.49
C PRO A 475 -5.41 -25.66 -3.79
N MET A 476 -4.50 -26.18 -4.62
CA MET A 476 -4.85 -26.77 -5.91
C MET A 476 -6.01 -27.78 -5.82
N PRO A 477 -6.05 -28.75 -4.88
CA PRO A 477 -7.14 -29.71 -4.83
C PRO A 477 -8.53 -29.12 -4.65
N LEU A 478 -8.64 -27.89 -4.10
CA LEU A 478 -9.92 -27.21 -3.94
C LEU A 478 -10.52 -26.84 -5.30
N VAL A 479 -9.71 -26.48 -6.30
CA VAL A 479 -10.15 -25.93 -7.59
C VAL A 479 -11.19 -26.82 -8.28
N SER A 480 -11.03 -28.14 -8.18
CA SER A 480 -11.92 -29.11 -8.84
C SER A 480 -13.15 -29.51 -8.01
N THR A 481 -13.34 -28.96 -6.80
CA THR A 481 -14.43 -29.36 -5.91
C THR A 481 -15.73 -28.58 -6.21
N PRO A 482 -16.91 -29.09 -5.82
CA PRO A 482 -18.17 -28.37 -5.96
C PRO A 482 -18.19 -27.02 -5.24
N SER A 483 -17.52 -26.91 -4.08
CA SER A 483 -17.47 -25.67 -3.31
C SER A 483 -16.91 -24.48 -4.08
N MET A 484 -15.98 -24.71 -5.01
CA MET A 484 -15.41 -23.65 -5.86
C MET A 484 -16.42 -22.93 -6.75
N ARG A 485 -17.63 -23.47 -6.95
CA ARG A 485 -18.71 -22.73 -7.64
C ARG A 485 -19.13 -21.46 -6.89
N ARG A 486 -18.83 -21.37 -5.59
CA ARG A 486 -19.05 -20.18 -4.76
C ARG A 486 -17.97 -19.12 -4.93
N PHE A 487 -16.85 -19.42 -5.61
CA PHE A 487 -15.75 -18.47 -5.75
C PHE A 487 -16.22 -17.23 -6.53
N ILE A 488 -16.21 -16.07 -5.88
CA ILE A 488 -16.62 -14.79 -6.45
C ILE A 488 -15.75 -13.66 -5.92
N VAL A 489 -15.38 -12.76 -6.83
CA VAL A 489 -14.78 -11.46 -6.49
C VAL A 489 -15.58 -10.40 -7.25
N ARG A 490 -16.26 -9.52 -6.52
CA ARG A 490 -17.07 -8.45 -7.14
C ARG A 490 -17.01 -7.13 -6.37
N GLU A 491 -17.31 -6.05 -7.07
CA GLU A 491 -17.65 -4.76 -6.44
C GLU A 491 -19.09 -4.85 -5.91
N GLU A 492 -19.29 -4.47 -4.64
CA GLU A 492 -20.65 -4.42 -4.05
C GLU A 492 -21.12 -3.00 -3.80
N ALA A 493 -20.21 -2.13 -3.34
CA ALA A 493 -20.51 -0.75 -3.03
C ALA A 493 -19.30 0.13 -3.32
N SER A 494 -19.54 1.43 -3.46
CA SER A 494 -18.46 2.41 -3.52
C SER A 494 -17.82 2.62 -2.14
N GLU A 495 -16.56 3.09 -2.12
CA GLU A 495 -15.85 3.45 -0.88
C GLU A 495 -16.66 4.40 0.03
N PRO A 496 -17.19 5.54 -0.44
CA PRO A 496 -17.96 6.43 0.42
C PRO A 496 -19.32 5.85 0.84
N ALA A 497 -19.99 5.03 0.02
CA ALA A 497 -21.24 4.37 0.41
C ALA A 497 -21.01 3.35 1.53
N ALA A 498 -19.96 2.52 1.40
CA ALA A 498 -19.55 1.60 2.43
C ALA A 498 -19.18 2.35 3.72
N TYR A 499 -18.45 3.47 3.63
CA TYR A 499 -18.17 4.29 4.80
C TYR A 499 -19.44 4.87 5.45
N ALA A 500 -20.40 5.36 4.66
CA ALA A 500 -21.66 5.88 5.17
C ALA A 500 -22.41 4.82 5.98
N ALA A 501 -22.52 3.59 5.45
CA ALA A 501 -23.16 2.47 6.15
C ALA A 501 -22.54 2.19 7.52
N CYS A 502 -21.21 2.28 7.63
CA CYS A 502 -20.52 2.16 8.91
C CYS A 502 -20.77 3.37 9.81
N ALA A 503 -20.52 4.58 9.31
CA ALA A 503 -20.54 5.81 10.11
C ALA A 503 -21.93 6.18 10.63
N LEU A 504 -22.99 6.00 9.82
CA LEU A 504 -24.37 6.25 10.26
C LEU A 504 -24.75 5.37 11.45
N SER A 505 -24.38 4.08 11.41
CA SER A 505 -24.58 3.14 12.52
C SER A 505 -23.77 3.55 13.77
N GLU A 506 -22.47 3.79 13.62
CA GLU A 506 -21.55 4.07 14.75
C GLU A 506 -21.84 5.40 15.46
N LEU A 507 -22.36 6.37 14.71
CA LEU A 507 -22.74 7.67 15.25
C LEU A 507 -24.15 7.67 15.86
N ASN A 508 -24.88 6.56 15.78
CA ASN A 508 -26.29 6.43 16.18
C ASN A 508 -27.18 7.50 15.53
N ILE A 509 -26.97 7.74 14.23
CA ILE A 509 -27.83 8.64 13.46
C ILE A 509 -29.11 7.88 13.14
N GLU A 510 -30.26 8.40 13.58
CA GLU A 510 -31.55 7.74 13.38
C GLU A 510 -31.99 7.82 11.91
N CYS A 511 -32.58 6.72 11.41
CA CYS A 511 -33.30 6.72 10.15
C CYS A 511 -34.66 7.41 10.35
N ALA A 512 -35.03 8.26 9.39
CA ALA A 512 -36.31 8.96 9.41
C ALA A 512 -37.15 8.58 8.19
N GLU A 513 -38.48 8.60 8.30
CA GLU A 513 -39.37 8.31 7.15
C GLU A 513 -39.10 9.23 5.95
N LYS A 514 -38.90 10.53 6.21
CA LYS A 514 -38.52 11.52 5.18
C LYS A 514 -37.04 11.45 4.78
N GLY A 515 -36.25 10.64 5.48
CA GLY A 515 -34.81 10.52 5.30
C GLY A 515 -34.01 11.56 6.08
N THR A 516 -32.95 11.09 6.76
CA THR A 516 -31.94 11.91 7.40
C THR A 516 -30.83 12.21 6.38
N ALA A 517 -30.60 13.48 6.06
CA ALA A 517 -29.65 13.85 5.02
C ALA A 517 -28.19 13.70 5.47
N PHE A 518 -27.38 13.09 4.61
CA PHE A 518 -25.96 12.93 4.82
C PHE A 518 -25.14 13.28 3.57
N ALA A 519 -23.86 13.55 3.80
CA ALA A 519 -22.86 13.74 2.76
C ALA A 519 -21.54 13.12 3.22
N VAL A 520 -20.88 12.36 2.37
CA VAL A 520 -19.55 11.79 2.63
C VAL A 520 -18.50 12.62 1.87
N PHE A 521 -17.50 13.08 2.61
CA PHE A 521 -16.28 13.66 2.03
C PHE A 521 -15.14 12.67 2.26
N ASP A 522 -14.90 11.80 1.28
CA ASP A 522 -13.83 10.80 1.34
C ASP A 522 -12.54 11.37 0.75
N PHE A 523 -11.62 11.75 1.63
CA PHE A 523 -10.31 12.26 1.22
C PHE A 523 -9.24 11.17 1.44
N GLY A 524 -8.97 10.43 0.37
CA GLY A 524 -8.02 9.33 0.36
C GLY A 524 -6.58 9.75 0.06
N GLY A 525 -5.73 8.74 -0.15
CA GLY A 525 -4.34 8.94 -0.58
C GLY A 525 -4.23 9.33 -2.07
N GLY A 526 -5.09 8.77 -2.93
CA GLY A 526 -5.01 8.94 -4.37
C GLY A 526 -6.10 9.80 -5.01
N SER A 527 -7.29 9.86 -4.40
CA SER A 527 -8.46 10.58 -4.91
C SER A 527 -9.25 11.20 -3.75
N THR A 528 -10.17 12.09 -4.11
CA THR A 528 -11.22 12.57 -3.22
C THR A 528 -12.57 12.25 -3.86
N ASP A 529 -13.43 11.52 -3.17
CA ASP A 529 -14.72 11.08 -3.66
C ASP A 529 -15.84 11.63 -2.76
N PHE A 530 -16.95 12.05 -3.37
CA PHE A 530 -18.11 12.62 -2.69
C PHE A 530 -19.33 11.75 -2.93
N ASP A 531 -20.12 11.57 -1.88
CA ASP A 531 -21.40 10.89 -1.94
C ASP A 531 -22.44 11.67 -1.12
N PHE A 532 -23.67 11.71 -1.60
CA PHE A 532 -24.74 12.51 -1.02
C PHE A 532 -26.02 11.69 -1.01
N GLY A 533 -26.80 11.77 0.05
CA GLY A 533 -28.03 10.97 0.11
C GLY A 533 -28.89 11.18 1.34
N LEU A 534 -29.89 10.32 1.46
CA LEU A 534 -30.79 10.21 2.59
C LEU A 534 -30.66 8.83 3.24
N TYR A 535 -30.66 8.81 4.58
CA TYR A 535 -30.80 7.60 5.38
C TYR A 535 -32.23 7.50 5.90
N ARG A 536 -33.01 6.57 5.35
CA ARG A 536 -34.47 6.48 5.56
C ARG A 536 -34.90 5.11 6.04
N THR A 537 -36.14 5.04 6.54
CA THR A 537 -36.83 3.77 6.78
C THR A 537 -37.16 3.09 5.43
N PRO A 538 -37.23 1.74 5.40
CA PRO A 538 -37.65 0.99 4.22
C PRO A 538 -39.11 1.30 3.84
N THR A 539 -39.46 1.09 2.58
CA THR A 539 -40.85 0.98 2.12
C THR A 539 -41.45 -0.35 2.55
N GLU A 540 -42.78 -0.51 2.46
CA GLU A 540 -43.44 -1.78 2.78
C GLU A 540 -42.85 -2.97 1.98
N ASP A 541 -42.56 -2.76 0.69
CA ASP A 541 -41.95 -3.80 -0.17
C ASP A 541 -40.50 -4.12 0.21
N GLU A 542 -39.72 -3.12 0.62
CA GLU A 542 -38.34 -3.29 1.07
C GLU A 542 -38.29 -3.99 2.44
N GLU A 543 -39.23 -3.67 3.33
CA GLU A 543 -39.38 -4.33 4.63
C GLU A 543 -39.77 -5.80 4.46
N LEU A 544 -40.68 -6.12 3.52
CA LEU A 544 -41.02 -7.50 3.15
C LEU A 544 -39.83 -8.28 2.58
N GLN A 545 -38.81 -7.60 2.03
CA GLN A 545 -37.55 -8.19 1.57
C GLN A 545 -36.52 -8.36 2.71
N GLY A 546 -36.84 -7.92 3.92
CA GLY A 546 -35.99 -8.05 5.11
C GLY A 546 -35.06 -6.87 5.37
N TYR A 547 -35.26 -5.73 4.71
CA TYR A 547 -34.48 -4.52 4.98
C TYR A 547 -35.03 -3.76 6.18
N GLU A 548 -34.14 -3.30 7.05
CA GLU A 548 -34.46 -2.49 8.24
C GLU A 548 -34.12 -1.01 8.03
N SER A 549 -33.23 -0.71 7.07
CA SER A 549 -32.80 0.66 6.79
C SER A 549 -32.32 0.81 5.35
N VAL A 550 -32.48 2.01 4.79
CA VAL A 550 -32.13 2.29 3.40
C VAL A 550 -31.29 3.56 3.28
N ILE A 551 -30.16 3.44 2.61
CA ILE A 551 -29.31 4.55 2.17
C ILE A 551 -29.66 4.84 0.71
N ARG A 552 -30.26 6.00 0.43
CA ARG A 552 -30.56 6.44 -0.93
C ARG A 552 -29.57 7.51 -1.37
N HIS A 553 -28.75 7.19 -2.36
CA HIS A 553 -27.75 8.08 -2.95
C HIS A 553 -28.38 8.97 -4.04
N PHE A 554 -27.93 10.22 -4.11
CA PHE A 554 -28.43 11.24 -5.05
C PHE A 554 -27.49 11.53 -6.20
N GLY A 555 -26.22 11.19 -6.03
CA GLY A 555 -25.20 11.48 -7.01
C GLY A 555 -23.84 11.43 -6.36
N ALA A 556 -22.86 11.11 -7.20
CA ALA A 556 -21.48 11.07 -6.78
C ALA A 556 -20.64 11.99 -7.63
N SER A 557 -19.68 12.64 -7.00
CA SER A 557 -18.72 13.53 -7.65
C SER A 557 -17.37 13.34 -6.98
N GLY A 558 -16.35 14.09 -7.38
CA GLY A 558 -15.02 13.93 -6.82
C GLY A 558 -13.92 14.47 -7.71
N ASP A 559 -12.69 14.22 -7.30
CA ASP A 559 -11.46 14.61 -7.97
C ASP A 559 -10.45 13.47 -7.85
N MET A 560 -10.17 12.81 -8.99
CA MET A 560 -9.24 11.67 -9.05
C MET A 560 -7.77 12.05 -8.87
N TYR A 561 -7.43 13.35 -8.90
CA TYR A 561 -6.07 13.85 -8.77
C TYR A 561 -5.84 14.61 -7.46
N LEU A 562 -6.89 14.84 -6.66
CA LEU A 562 -6.78 15.36 -5.30
C LEU A 562 -6.67 14.21 -4.30
N GLY A 563 -5.47 13.91 -3.82
CA GLY A 563 -5.21 12.87 -2.82
C GLY A 563 -3.98 13.23 -1.99
N GLY A 564 -3.86 12.70 -0.77
CA GLY A 564 -2.72 12.99 0.11
C GLY A 564 -1.35 12.68 -0.52
N GLU A 565 -1.22 11.56 -1.24
CA GLU A 565 0.01 11.19 -1.95
C GLU A 565 0.28 12.09 -3.16
N ASN A 566 -0.78 12.48 -3.90
CA ASN A 566 -0.65 13.43 -4.99
C ASN A 566 -0.21 14.80 -4.48
N LEU A 567 -0.72 15.26 -3.33
CA LEU A 567 -0.28 16.50 -2.70
C LEU A 567 1.20 16.45 -2.36
N VAL A 568 1.67 15.37 -1.73
CA VAL A 568 3.10 15.18 -1.40
C VAL A 568 3.98 15.15 -2.67
N SER A 569 3.51 14.51 -3.76
CA SER A 569 4.20 14.53 -5.05
C SER A 569 4.33 15.95 -5.62
N HIS A 570 3.27 16.76 -5.51
CA HIS A 570 3.31 18.17 -5.89
C HIS A 570 4.22 19.02 -4.99
N LEU A 571 4.30 18.73 -3.69
CA LEU A 571 5.26 19.40 -2.79
C LEU A 571 6.70 19.09 -3.19
N ALA A 572 6.99 17.85 -3.59
CA ALA A 572 8.31 17.47 -4.08
C ALA A 572 8.67 18.19 -5.38
N TYR A 573 7.75 18.23 -6.35
CA TYR A 573 7.96 18.95 -7.61
C TYR A 573 8.14 20.46 -7.42
N ARG A 574 7.39 21.07 -6.49
CA ARG A 574 7.57 22.48 -6.13
C ARG A 574 8.91 22.75 -5.46
N THR A 575 9.35 21.85 -4.58
CA THR A 575 10.68 21.94 -3.96
C THR A 575 11.78 21.87 -5.02
N PHE A 576 11.62 21.00 -6.02
CA PHE A 576 12.49 20.95 -7.19
C PHE A 576 12.49 22.27 -7.98
N ILE A 577 11.32 22.82 -8.29
CA ILE A 577 11.19 24.10 -9.02
C ILE A 577 11.84 25.27 -8.26
N GLN A 578 11.71 25.31 -6.93
CA GLN A 578 12.37 26.33 -6.10
C GLN A 578 13.91 26.25 -6.15
N ASN A 579 14.46 25.11 -6.59
CA ASN A 579 15.89 24.82 -6.59
C ASN A 579 16.43 24.47 -7.99
N LEU A 580 15.80 24.98 -9.05
CA LEU A 580 16.17 24.67 -10.44
C LEU A 580 17.64 24.88 -10.74
N ASP A 581 18.26 25.94 -10.22
CA ASP A 581 19.67 26.22 -10.51
C ASP A 581 20.63 25.19 -9.89
N VAL A 582 20.32 24.69 -8.69
CA VAL A 582 21.06 23.59 -8.04
C VAL A 582 20.87 22.29 -8.81
N CYS A 583 19.64 22.01 -9.27
CA CYS A 583 19.37 20.83 -10.08
C CYS A 583 20.00 20.93 -11.48
N ARG A 584 20.10 22.13 -12.05
CA ARG A 584 20.79 22.41 -13.32
C ARG A 584 22.29 22.17 -13.23
N SER A 585 22.94 22.72 -12.19
CA SER A 585 24.40 22.56 -12.03
C SER A 585 24.81 21.08 -11.89
N HIS A 586 23.93 20.26 -11.32
CA HIS A 586 24.16 18.84 -11.07
C HIS A 586 23.42 17.90 -12.03
N LYS A 587 22.69 18.41 -13.03
CA LYS A 587 21.90 17.63 -13.99
C LYS A 587 20.97 16.59 -13.33
N ILE A 588 20.17 17.02 -12.36
CA ILE A 588 19.29 16.15 -11.58
C ILE A 588 17.88 16.15 -12.19
N PRO A 589 17.38 15.02 -12.73
CA PRO A 589 16.03 14.93 -13.28
C PRO A 589 14.99 14.57 -12.21
N PHE A 590 13.74 14.94 -12.46
CA PHE A 590 12.57 14.67 -11.62
C PHE A 590 11.37 14.22 -12.47
N SER A 591 10.51 13.40 -11.88
CA SER A 591 9.24 13.03 -12.51
C SER A 591 8.18 14.13 -12.27
N LYS A 592 7.32 14.33 -13.28
CA LYS A 592 6.25 15.34 -13.21
C LYS A 592 5.01 14.76 -12.53
N PRO A 593 4.44 15.42 -11.51
CA PRO A 593 3.12 15.06 -11.03
C PRO A 593 2.04 15.27 -12.11
N VAL A 594 0.96 14.52 -11.98
CA VAL A 594 -0.25 14.72 -12.78
C VAL A 594 -0.82 16.11 -12.46
N GLU A 595 -1.32 16.82 -13.48
CA GLU A 595 -1.79 18.22 -13.43
C GLU A 595 -0.73 19.30 -13.14
N ALA A 596 0.55 18.96 -12.94
CA ALA A 596 1.58 19.98 -12.76
C ALA A 596 1.99 20.62 -14.11
N ASP A 597 2.18 21.94 -14.09
CA ASP A 597 2.66 22.72 -15.23
C ASP A 597 4.14 22.45 -15.54
N LEU A 598 4.48 22.56 -16.81
CA LEU A 598 5.86 22.59 -17.29
C LEU A 598 6.40 24.01 -17.19
N PHE A 599 7.68 24.14 -16.81
CA PHE A 599 8.39 25.42 -16.78
C PHE A 599 9.25 25.60 -18.05
N PRO A 600 9.63 26.83 -18.42
CA PRO A 600 10.55 27.07 -19.53
C PRO A 600 11.91 26.38 -19.30
N GLY A 601 12.37 25.58 -20.27
CA GLY A 601 13.63 24.83 -20.16
C GLY A 601 13.53 23.52 -19.36
N HIS A 602 12.35 22.88 -19.32
CA HIS A 602 12.10 21.63 -18.59
C HIS A 602 12.63 20.38 -19.30
N GLU A 603 12.94 20.45 -20.59
CA GLU A 603 13.12 19.31 -21.51
C GLU A 603 14.18 18.31 -21.03
N MET A 604 15.19 18.80 -20.30
CA MET A 604 16.30 17.99 -19.79
C MET A 604 16.19 17.63 -18.30
N PHE A 605 15.13 18.07 -17.61
CA PHE A 605 14.97 17.93 -16.16
C PHE A 605 13.67 17.26 -15.73
N VAL A 606 12.70 17.18 -16.64
CA VAL A 606 11.42 16.51 -16.39
C VAL A 606 11.30 15.34 -17.35
N ASP A 607 11.34 14.11 -16.81
CA ASP A 607 11.19 12.88 -17.59
C ASP A 607 10.57 11.74 -16.77
N SER A 608 10.28 10.61 -17.45
CA SER A 608 9.71 9.40 -16.84
C SER A 608 10.77 8.35 -16.51
N SER A 609 12.06 8.72 -16.46
CA SER A 609 13.14 7.79 -16.18
C SER A 609 13.08 7.26 -14.75
N HIS A 610 13.67 6.09 -14.55
CA HIS A 610 13.83 5.51 -13.21
C HIS A 610 14.56 6.47 -12.26
N VAL A 611 15.62 7.14 -12.74
CA VAL A 611 16.37 8.15 -11.97
C VAL A 611 15.46 9.27 -11.48
N ALA A 612 14.61 9.81 -12.37
CA ALA A 612 13.64 10.84 -12.06
C ALA A 612 12.61 10.38 -11.02
N GLN A 613 12.11 9.14 -11.15
CA GLN A 613 11.18 8.55 -10.19
C GLN A 613 11.83 8.36 -8.80
N THR A 614 13.05 7.83 -8.73
CA THR A 614 13.79 7.68 -7.47
C THR A 614 14.02 9.03 -6.80
N ASN A 615 14.49 10.04 -7.54
CA ASN A 615 14.71 11.39 -7.01
C ASN A 615 13.41 12.01 -6.46
N THR A 616 12.31 11.88 -7.19
CA THR A 616 11.00 12.34 -6.73
C THR A 616 10.58 11.63 -5.45
N SER A 617 10.72 10.30 -5.36
CA SER A 617 10.37 9.52 -4.16
C SER A 617 11.20 9.92 -2.94
N LEU A 618 12.49 10.17 -3.11
CA LEU A 618 13.38 10.65 -2.03
C LEU A 618 12.93 12.02 -1.50
N VAL A 619 12.62 12.96 -2.40
CA VAL A 619 12.14 14.28 -1.99
C VAL A 619 10.73 14.18 -1.38
N MET A 620 9.84 13.36 -1.92
CA MET A 620 8.51 13.09 -1.35
C MET A 620 8.62 12.59 0.09
N ALA A 621 9.51 11.64 0.38
CA ALA A 621 9.74 11.14 1.73
C ALA A 621 10.18 12.27 2.68
N ALA A 622 11.06 13.16 2.22
CA ALA A 622 11.56 14.27 3.02
C ALA A 622 10.51 15.37 3.28
N VAL A 623 9.64 15.68 2.31
CA VAL A 623 8.66 16.78 2.40
C VAL A 623 7.28 16.37 2.91
N ARG A 624 7.03 15.06 3.07
CA ARG A 624 5.74 14.47 3.51
C ARG A 624 5.19 15.12 4.80
N HIS A 625 6.07 15.38 5.76
CA HIS A 625 5.69 15.95 7.05
C HIS A 625 5.04 17.34 6.95
N TYR A 626 5.29 18.11 5.89
CA TYR A 626 4.62 19.40 5.67
C TYR A 626 3.12 19.25 5.37
N TRP A 627 2.71 18.10 4.82
CA TRP A 627 1.30 17.76 4.60
C TRP A 627 0.67 17.11 5.83
N GLU A 628 1.34 16.11 6.41
CA GLU A 628 0.81 15.31 7.52
C GLU A 628 0.73 16.12 8.83
N ASP A 629 1.75 16.92 9.12
CA ASP A 629 1.87 17.78 10.30
C ASP A 629 1.70 19.27 9.93
N PHE A 630 0.71 19.56 9.09
CA PHE A 630 0.45 20.92 8.62
C PHE A 630 0.32 21.91 9.79
N THR A 631 1.04 23.03 9.67
CA THR A 631 1.07 24.09 10.69
C THR A 631 0.94 25.46 10.02
N TRP A 632 0.22 26.35 10.70
CA TRP A 632 0.08 27.74 10.34
C TRP A 632 0.34 28.60 11.57
N PHE A 633 1.16 29.64 11.43
CA PHE A 633 1.48 30.56 12.51
C PHE A 633 0.23 31.32 12.95
N VAL A 634 -0.16 31.12 14.21
CA VAL A 634 -1.23 31.85 14.87
C VAL A 634 -0.61 32.62 16.03
N ASP A 635 -0.93 33.91 16.14
CA ASP A 635 -0.46 34.77 17.23
C ASP A 635 -0.84 34.15 18.60
N PRO A 636 0.14 33.94 19.52
CA PRO A 636 -0.11 33.39 20.84
C PRO A 636 -1.22 34.09 21.62
N ASP A 637 -1.39 35.41 21.46
CA ASP A 637 -2.41 36.18 22.17
C ASP A 637 -3.83 35.77 21.75
N SER A 638 -3.99 35.29 20.51
CA SER A 638 -5.26 34.78 19.98
C SER A 638 -5.65 33.41 20.55
N LEU A 639 -4.72 32.64 21.13
CA LEU A 639 -4.99 31.32 21.75
C LEU A 639 -5.71 31.43 23.11
N SER A 640 -5.73 32.62 23.72
CA SER A 640 -6.30 32.87 25.05
C SER A 640 -7.81 33.19 25.04
N GLN A 641 -8.41 33.42 23.87
CA GLN A 641 -9.80 33.86 23.75
C GLN A 641 -10.81 32.73 23.98
N THR A 642 -11.66 32.86 25.01
CA THR A 642 -12.83 31.99 25.28
C THR A 642 -14.11 32.56 24.65
N LEU A 643 -15.07 31.70 24.28
CA LEU A 643 -16.39 32.13 23.78
C LEU A 643 -17.26 32.67 24.94
N PRO A 644 -18.01 33.78 24.77
CA PRO A 644 -19.13 34.08 25.65
C PRO A 644 -20.26 33.08 25.36
N GLY A 645 -20.54 32.19 26.30
CA GLY A 645 -21.59 31.18 26.19
C GLY A 645 -22.98 31.78 26.42
N GLY A 646 -23.90 31.51 25.49
CA GLY A 646 -25.34 31.59 25.76
C GLY A 646 -25.77 30.37 26.57
N SER A 647 -26.55 30.62 27.63
CA SER A 647 -27.07 29.70 28.66
C SER A 647 -26.03 28.94 29.48
N GLU A 648 -26.23 28.98 30.79
CA GLU A 648 -25.31 28.62 31.85
C GLU A 648 -24.80 27.17 31.75
N GLY A 649 -23.47 27.00 31.78
CA GLY A 649 -22.88 25.77 32.27
C GLY A 649 -21.97 24.95 31.35
N GLU A 650 -21.19 25.51 30.41
CA GLU A 650 -19.96 24.86 29.90
C GLU A 650 -19.08 25.83 29.06
N GLN A 651 -18.01 26.37 29.65
CA GLN A 651 -17.04 27.21 28.92
C GLN A 651 -16.12 26.31 28.06
N ARG A 652 -16.42 26.16 26.77
CA ARG A 652 -15.66 25.29 25.85
C ARG A 652 -14.45 26.01 25.23
N ARG A 653 -13.24 25.53 25.50
CA ARG A 653 -11.97 26.04 24.91
C ARG A 653 -11.93 25.77 23.40
N ARG A 654 -11.58 26.78 22.59
CA ARG A 654 -11.48 26.62 21.11
C ARG A 654 -10.37 25.63 20.75
N ARG A 655 -10.57 24.81 19.71
CA ARG A 655 -9.53 23.89 19.22
C ARG A 655 -8.50 24.69 18.41
N HIS A 656 -7.25 24.24 18.42
CA HIS A 656 -6.17 24.90 17.67
C HIS A 656 -6.48 24.99 16.16
N THR A 657 -7.04 23.94 15.55
CA THR A 657 -7.42 23.96 14.11
C THR A 657 -8.49 24.99 13.79
N ASP A 658 -9.35 25.34 14.75
CA ASP A 658 -10.36 26.38 14.54
C ASP A 658 -9.70 27.78 14.46
N LEU A 659 -8.63 28.02 15.22
CA LEU A 659 -7.86 29.27 15.18
C LEU A 659 -7.00 29.37 13.92
N VAL A 660 -6.41 28.25 13.49
CA VAL A 660 -5.72 28.17 12.19
C VAL A 660 -6.69 28.49 11.05
N GLY A 661 -7.93 27.98 11.11
CA GLY A 661 -8.97 28.32 10.16
C GLY A 661 -9.26 29.82 10.10
N ASP A 662 -9.40 30.49 11.25
CA ASP A 662 -9.57 31.95 11.30
C ASP A 662 -8.41 32.70 10.63
N ALA A 663 -7.16 32.30 10.90
CA ALA A 663 -5.97 32.93 10.32
C ALA A 663 -5.90 32.73 8.78
N ILE A 664 -6.20 31.53 8.29
CA ILE A 664 -6.26 31.23 6.85
C ILE A 664 -7.38 32.05 6.19
N SER A 665 -8.55 32.15 6.83
CA SER A 665 -9.70 32.94 6.35
C SER A 665 -9.34 34.42 6.12
N MET A 666 -8.54 35.01 7.00
CA MET A 666 -8.03 36.38 6.85
C MET A 666 -6.98 36.52 5.73
N ALA A 667 -6.29 35.44 5.39
CA ALA A 667 -5.22 35.45 4.40
C ALA A 667 -5.70 35.20 2.97
N ILE A 668 -6.92 34.66 2.77
CA ILE A 668 -7.50 34.38 1.44
C ILE A 668 -7.91 35.68 0.74
N THR A 669 -7.45 35.85 -0.50
CA THR A 669 -7.59 37.05 -1.34
C THR A 669 -8.30 36.83 -2.67
N SER A 670 -8.71 35.60 -2.99
CA SER A 670 -9.50 35.27 -4.19
C SER A 670 -10.44 34.08 -3.97
N SER A 671 -11.46 33.95 -4.83
CA SER A 671 -12.37 32.79 -4.81
C SER A 671 -11.69 31.48 -5.22
N ASP A 672 -10.48 31.58 -5.77
CA ASP A 672 -9.62 30.46 -6.09
C ASP A 672 -8.71 30.06 -4.91
N PHE A 673 -8.93 30.62 -3.71
CA PHE A 673 -8.14 30.35 -2.50
C PHE A 673 -6.68 30.81 -2.61
N ASP A 674 -6.43 31.86 -3.39
CA ASP A 674 -5.12 32.51 -3.39
C ASP A 674 -4.88 33.21 -2.05
N VAL A 675 -3.69 33.02 -1.50
CA VAL A 675 -3.28 33.62 -0.24
C VAL A 675 -2.49 34.90 -0.51
N ASP A 676 -2.71 35.96 0.29
CA ASP A 676 -1.90 37.18 0.24
C ASP A 676 -0.41 36.80 0.34
N PRO A 677 0.43 37.17 -0.66
CA PRO A 677 1.87 36.89 -0.62
C PRO A 677 2.59 37.43 0.61
N ASN A 678 2.03 38.47 1.26
CA ASN A 678 2.57 39.05 2.50
C ASN A 678 2.13 38.30 3.75
N SER A 679 1.15 37.39 3.64
CA SER A 679 0.67 36.62 4.78
C SER A 679 1.63 35.48 5.11
N HIS A 680 2.18 35.51 6.31
CA HIS A 680 3.19 34.57 6.75
C HIS A 680 2.54 33.39 7.48
N SER A 681 2.57 32.22 6.85
CA SER A 681 2.13 30.96 7.47
C SER A 681 3.12 30.42 8.49
N THR A 682 4.33 30.98 8.55
CA THR A 682 5.44 30.57 9.43
C THR A 682 6.11 31.79 10.01
N GLN A 683 6.82 31.61 11.14
CA GLN A 683 7.67 32.66 11.67
C GLN A 683 8.80 33.00 10.67
N PRO A 684 9.23 34.27 10.53
CA PRO A 684 10.23 34.66 9.53
C PRO A 684 11.54 33.86 9.56
N ASP A 685 12.00 33.47 10.75
CA ASP A 685 13.20 32.66 10.99
C ASP A 685 13.02 31.18 10.59
N LYS A 686 11.78 30.72 10.43
CA LYS A 686 11.42 29.34 10.03
C LYS A 686 10.86 29.23 8.62
N ARG A 687 10.89 30.34 7.86
CA ARG A 687 10.35 30.36 6.50
C ARG A 687 11.18 29.52 5.52
N ILE A 688 12.50 29.68 5.55
CA ILE A 688 13.43 28.98 4.67
C ILE A 688 14.09 27.85 5.43
N GLU A 689 13.80 26.61 5.04
CA GLU A 689 14.43 25.42 5.58
C GLU A 689 15.45 24.87 4.57
N LYS A 690 16.53 24.23 5.07
CA LYS A 690 17.55 23.60 4.23
C LYS A 690 17.42 22.10 4.33
N LEU A 691 17.13 21.44 3.20
CA LEU A 691 17.04 20.01 3.08
C LEU A 691 18.26 19.49 2.31
N THR A 692 19.10 18.67 2.95
CA THR A 692 20.26 18.07 2.29
C THR A 692 19.99 16.61 1.99
N LEU A 693 20.09 16.23 0.72
CA LEU A 693 19.82 14.89 0.21
C LEU A 693 20.92 14.43 -0.75
N GLU A 694 21.08 13.11 -0.89
CA GLU A 694 21.85 12.50 -1.97
C GLU A 694 20.89 12.09 -3.09
N LEU A 695 20.97 12.76 -4.23
CA LEU A 695 20.13 12.51 -5.41
C LEU A 695 20.98 11.94 -6.55
N LEU A 696 20.33 11.42 -7.58
CA LEU A 696 20.97 10.89 -8.78
C LEU A 696 20.99 11.95 -9.90
N ASN A 697 22.14 12.12 -10.55
CA ASN A 697 22.19 12.84 -11.81
C ASN A 697 21.80 11.94 -13.00
N ARG A 698 21.75 12.50 -14.21
CA ARG A 698 21.44 11.76 -15.44
C ARG A 698 22.41 10.61 -15.75
N ASP A 699 23.64 10.68 -15.25
CA ASP A 699 24.67 9.65 -15.40
C ASP A 699 24.56 8.55 -14.31
N ARG A 700 23.49 8.57 -13.51
CA ARG A 700 23.24 7.69 -12.35
C ARG A 700 24.27 7.83 -11.24
N GLU A 701 24.98 8.96 -11.19
CA GLU A 701 25.94 9.27 -10.14
C GLU A 701 25.25 9.95 -8.96
N LYS A 702 25.74 9.63 -7.77
CA LYS A 702 25.28 10.20 -6.51
C LYS A 702 25.81 11.61 -6.33
N VAL A 703 24.91 12.56 -6.13
CA VAL A 703 25.22 13.96 -5.91
C VAL A 703 24.52 14.46 -4.66
N LYS A 704 25.31 14.91 -3.69
CA LYS A 704 24.80 15.55 -2.49
C LYS A 704 24.40 16.99 -2.81
N VAL A 705 23.12 17.31 -2.64
CA VAL A 705 22.57 18.64 -2.86
C VAL A 705 21.88 19.17 -1.62
N THR A 706 21.93 20.50 -1.43
CA THR A 706 21.16 21.20 -0.42
C THR A 706 20.09 22.03 -1.11
N LEU A 707 18.83 21.63 -0.92
CA LEU A 707 17.64 22.30 -1.42
C LEU A 707 17.14 23.30 -0.38
N GLN A 708 16.78 24.49 -0.81
CA GLN A 708 16.09 25.50 0.01
C GLN A 708 14.58 25.35 -0.15
N ILE A 709 13.86 25.25 0.95
CA ILE A 709 12.41 25.07 0.96
C ILE A 709 11.76 26.34 1.51
N ASP A 710 10.96 27.02 0.69
CA ASP A 710 10.10 28.11 1.17
C ASP A 710 8.79 27.54 1.71
N ARG A 711 8.73 27.38 3.03
CA ARG A 711 7.58 26.77 3.73
C ARG A 711 6.29 27.56 3.56
N ASN A 712 6.38 28.89 3.38
CA ASN A 712 5.20 29.70 3.09
C ASN A 712 4.60 29.36 1.73
N GLN A 713 5.42 29.21 0.69
CA GLN A 713 4.91 28.85 -0.64
C GLN A 713 4.28 27.46 -0.66
N LEU A 714 4.87 26.49 0.05
CA LEU A 714 4.28 25.14 0.17
C LEU A 714 2.93 25.19 0.89
N ASN A 715 2.84 25.93 2.01
CA ASN A 715 1.59 26.09 2.75
C ASN A 715 0.51 26.81 1.94
N HIS A 716 0.86 27.88 1.23
CA HIS A 716 -0.06 28.60 0.34
C HIS A 716 -0.61 27.68 -0.76
N TYR A 717 0.25 26.85 -1.35
CA TYR A 717 -0.17 25.87 -2.34
C TYR A 717 -1.15 24.84 -1.77
N LEU A 718 -0.88 24.31 -0.56
CA LEU A 718 -1.77 23.37 0.11
C LEU A 718 -3.14 24.00 0.41
N VAL A 719 -3.17 25.24 0.92
CA VAL A 719 -4.40 26.00 1.16
C VAL A 719 -5.21 26.15 -0.13
N HIS A 720 -4.55 26.57 -1.22
CA HIS A 720 -5.18 26.71 -2.53
C HIS A 720 -5.82 25.39 -3.00
N ARG A 721 -5.05 24.29 -3.02
CA ARG A 721 -5.52 23.01 -3.57
C ARG A 721 -6.61 22.36 -2.72
N VAL A 722 -6.41 22.28 -1.40
CA VAL A 722 -7.37 21.65 -0.49
C VAL A 722 -8.63 22.51 -0.36
N GLY A 723 -8.50 23.84 -0.32
CA GLY A 723 -9.62 24.78 -0.30
C GLY A 723 -10.54 24.61 -1.49
N LYS A 724 -9.98 24.51 -2.71
CA LYS A 724 -10.75 24.23 -3.93
C LYS A 724 -11.45 22.87 -3.89
N GLY A 725 -10.81 21.84 -3.35
CA GLY A 725 -11.43 20.52 -3.15
C GLY A 725 -12.68 20.58 -2.27
N ILE A 726 -12.60 21.28 -1.14
CA ILE A 726 -13.73 21.45 -0.21
C ILE A 726 -14.82 22.33 -0.83
N LEU A 727 -14.48 23.39 -1.57
CA LEU A 727 -15.48 24.18 -2.30
C LEU A 727 -16.23 23.31 -3.33
N ARG A 728 -15.51 22.48 -4.09
CA ARG A 728 -16.12 21.55 -5.07
C ARG A 728 -17.08 20.58 -4.39
N PHE A 729 -16.75 20.10 -3.18
CA PHE A 729 -17.66 19.28 -2.37
C PHE A 729 -18.97 20.00 -2.07
N PHE A 730 -18.94 21.24 -1.57
CA PHE A 730 -20.17 21.98 -1.26
C PHE A 730 -20.99 22.34 -2.50
N ILE A 731 -20.33 22.66 -3.63
CA ILE A 731 -21.00 22.87 -4.92
C ILE A 731 -21.72 21.59 -5.37
N ALA A 732 -21.04 20.44 -5.27
CA ALA A 732 -21.60 19.15 -5.65
C ALA A 732 -22.75 18.73 -4.73
N LEU A 733 -22.60 18.95 -3.41
CA LEU A 733 -23.62 18.71 -2.40
C LEU A 733 -24.90 19.48 -2.75
N ARG A 734 -24.79 20.80 -2.93
CA ARG A 734 -25.92 21.65 -3.28
C ARG A 734 -26.64 21.14 -4.53
N ARG A 735 -25.89 20.84 -5.60
CA ARG A 735 -26.47 20.35 -6.86
C ARG A 735 -27.16 18.99 -6.72
N ALA A 736 -26.60 18.08 -5.92
CA ALA A 736 -27.18 16.75 -5.73
C ALA A 736 -28.57 16.87 -5.09
N PHE A 737 -28.68 17.62 -3.99
CA PHE A 737 -29.97 17.88 -3.33
C PHE A 737 -30.95 18.67 -4.22
N GLU A 738 -30.48 19.73 -4.93
CA GLU A 738 -31.31 20.48 -5.89
C GLU A 738 -31.86 19.59 -7.02
N SER A 739 -31.05 18.67 -7.54
CA SER A 739 -31.46 17.78 -8.64
C SER A 739 -32.55 16.78 -8.24
N MET A 740 -32.59 16.42 -6.96
CA MET A 740 -33.62 15.55 -6.39
C MET A 740 -34.82 16.33 -5.85
N ASN A 741 -34.79 17.67 -5.93
CA ASN A 741 -35.75 18.58 -5.31
C ASN A 741 -35.89 18.35 -3.79
N GLU A 742 -34.79 18.02 -3.14
CA GLU A 742 -34.69 17.77 -1.70
C GLU A 742 -34.06 18.99 -1.02
N HIS A 743 -34.67 19.49 0.06
CA HIS A 743 -34.24 20.71 0.75
C HIS A 743 -34.15 20.46 2.27
N PRO A 744 -33.18 19.67 2.74
CA PRO A 744 -33.11 19.31 4.15
C PRO A 744 -32.66 20.49 5.03
N GLU A 745 -33.19 20.57 6.24
CA GLU A 745 -32.79 21.60 7.22
C GLU A 745 -31.40 21.35 7.79
N GLU A 746 -31.03 20.08 7.95
CA GLU A 746 -29.75 19.63 8.47
C GLU A 746 -29.12 18.56 7.57
N VAL A 747 -27.80 18.62 7.38
CA VAL A 747 -27.01 17.60 6.67
C VAL A 747 -25.83 17.16 7.53
N HIS A 748 -25.72 15.85 7.76
CA HIS A 748 -24.57 15.24 8.43
C HIS A 748 -23.41 15.02 7.45
N ILE A 749 -22.30 15.74 7.62
CA ILE A 749 -21.09 15.57 6.81
C ILE A 749 -20.18 14.55 7.49
N LEU A 750 -20.01 13.39 6.86
CA LEU A 750 -19.18 12.28 7.30
C LEU A 750 -17.80 12.39 6.62
N GLN A 751 -16.77 12.72 7.39
CA GLN A 751 -15.41 12.78 6.84
C GLN A 751 -14.79 11.38 6.81
N ALA A 752 -14.49 10.88 5.60
CA ALA A 752 -13.87 9.58 5.35
C ALA A 752 -12.44 9.75 4.81
N GLY A 753 -11.66 8.66 4.82
CA GLY A 753 -10.29 8.68 4.31
C GLY A 753 -9.27 9.31 5.28
N ASN A 754 -8.02 8.82 5.22
CA ASN A 754 -6.98 9.23 6.16
C ASN A 754 -6.55 10.70 5.99
N SER A 755 -6.67 11.29 4.79
CA SER A 755 -6.29 12.68 4.53
C SER A 755 -7.20 13.68 5.27
N CYS A 756 -8.44 13.28 5.62
CA CYS A 756 -9.32 14.08 6.47
C CYS A 756 -8.78 14.30 7.88
N ARG A 757 -7.78 13.54 8.34
CA ARG A 757 -7.13 13.75 9.63
C ARG A 757 -6.17 14.95 9.62
N SER A 758 -5.78 15.45 8.44
CA SER A 758 -4.86 16.57 8.32
C SER A 758 -5.39 17.81 9.05
N PRO A 759 -4.54 18.52 9.84
CA PRO A 759 -4.91 19.79 10.45
C PRO A 759 -5.44 20.82 9.46
N LEU A 760 -4.91 20.84 8.22
CA LEU A 760 -5.35 21.77 7.17
C LEU A 760 -6.80 21.52 6.76
N VAL A 761 -7.18 20.26 6.53
CA VAL A 761 -8.55 19.91 6.13
C VAL A 761 -9.53 20.35 7.22
N GLN A 762 -9.18 20.08 8.49
CA GLN A 762 -10.00 20.49 9.63
C GLN A 762 -10.11 22.01 9.75
N ALA A 763 -9.02 22.75 9.52
CA ALA A 763 -9.02 24.21 9.54
C ALA A 763 -9.88 24.79 8.41
N LEU A 764 -9.76 24.26 7.19
CA LEU A 764 -10.53 24.72 6.04
C LEU A 764 -12.01 24.42 6.17
N PHE A 765 -12.43 23.24 6.66
CA PHE A 765 -13.84 22.99 6.98
C PHE A 765 -14.38 24.02 7.98
N THR A 766 -13.58 24.46 8.96
CA THR A 766 -13.97 25.56 9.84
C THR A 766 -14.17 26.86 9.06
N VAL A 767 -13.31 27.20 8.08
CA VAL A 767 -13.48 28.39 7.21
C VAL A 767 -14.85 28.37 6.51
N PHE A 768 -15.27 27.23 5.96
CA PHE A 768 -16.58 27.12 5.28
C PHE A 768 -17.77 27.18 6.24
N LEU A 769 -17.59 26.81 7.52
CA LEU A 769 -18.68 26.56 8.47
C LEU A 769 -18.75 27.55 9.65
N GLN A 770 -17.94 28.60 9.66
CA GLN A 770 -17.91 29.60 10.73
C GLN A 770 -19.30 30.25 10.95
N LYS A 771 -19.97 29.90 12.06
CA LYS A 771 -21.21 30.55 12.54
C LYS A 771 -21.10 32.08 12.66
N LYS A 772 -19.89 32.61 12.88
CA LYS A 772 -19.60 34.06 12.91
C LYS A 772 -19.95 34.80 11.60
N MET A 773 -20.30 34.12 10.52
CA MET A 773 -20.77 34.78 9.30
C MET A 773 -22.30 34.83 9.17
N TYR A 774 -23.03 33.95 9.86
CA TYR A 774 -24.50 33.87 9.76
C TYR A 774 -25.26 34.83 10.70
N GLY A 775 -24.61 35.36 11.74
CA GLY A 775 -25.27 36.19 12.77
C GLY A 775 -24.38 37.24 13.42
N TRP A 776 -23.38 37.77 12.71
CA TRP A 776 -22.46 38.76 13.25
C TRP A 776 -22.81 40.17 12.78
N GLU A 777 -23.20 41.02 13.73
CA GLU A 777 -23.01 42.46 13.60
C GLU A 777 -21.54 42.77 13.92
N PRO A 778 -20.86 43.58 13.08
CA PRO A 778 -19.49 44.00 13.36
C PRO A 778 -19.41 44.70 14.72
N PRO A 779 -18.34 44.50 15.51
CA PRO A 779 -17.99 45.42 16.59
C PRO A 779 -17.93 46.84 16.02
N PRO A 780 -18.24 47.87 16.82
CA PRO A 780 -18.25 49.27 16.38
C PRO A 780 -16.98 49.73 15.65
N ASN A 781 -15.86 49.01 15.80
CA ASN A 781 -14.56 49.31 15.21
C ASN A 781 -14.09 48.31 14.14
N GLY A 782 -15.02 47.71 13.38
CA GLY A 782 -14.80 47.23 12.01
C GLY A 782 -13.55 46.39 11.70
N MET A 783 -13.68 45.07 11.75
CA MET A 783 -12.93 44.20 10.83
C MET A 783 -13.82 43.89 9.62
N ARG A 784 -13.29 44.10 8.40
CA ARG A 784 -14.00 43.89 7.14
C ARG A 784 -14.47 42.45 7.03
N LYS A 785 -15.76 42.24 6.74
CA LYS A 785 -16.27 40.99 6.16
C LYS A 785 -15.41 40.67 4.93
N ASN A 786 -14.89 39.45 4.81
CA ASN A 786 -14.14 39.05 3.61
C ASN A 786 -15.15 38.81 2.48
N PRO A 787 -15.29 39.74 1.50
CA PRO A 787 -16.33 39.66 0.47
C PRO A 787 -16.16 38.44 -0.46
N ILE A 788 -14.97 37.85 -0.44
CA ILE A 788 -14.60 36.70 -1.25
C ILE A 788 -15.16 35.41 -0.63
N LEU A 789 -15.11 35.30 0.70
CA LEU A 789 -15.72 34.18 1.40
C LEU A 789 -17.25 34.20 1.29
N GLU A 790 -17.86 35.39 1.19
CA GLU A 790 -19.29 35.54 0.90
C GLU A 790 -19.65 35.03 -0.51
N GLN A 791 -18.81 35.33 -1.52
CA GLN A 791 -18.98 34.77 -2.88
C GLN A 791 -18.81 33.24 -2.90
N ILE A 792 -17.83 32.70 -2.17
CA ILE A 792 -17.64 31.26 -2.01
C ILE A 792 -18.88 30.65 -1.34
N GLN A 793 -19.42 31.28 -0.29
CA GLN A 793 -20.61 30.84 0.43
C GLN A 793 -21.91 30.91 -0.38
N ASN A 794 -22.05 31.82 -1.34
CA ASN A 794 -23.21 31.83 -2.24
C ASN A 794 -23.36 30.51 -3.02
N HIS A 795 -22.30 29.71 -3.13
CA HIS A 795 -22.32 28.39 -3.75
C HIS A 795 -22.60 27.25 -2.76
N VAL A 796 -22.55 27.52 -1.45
CA VAL A 796 -22.89 26.60 -0.37
C VAL A 796 -24.38 26.72 -0.07
N ALA A 797 -25.07 25.61 0.18
CA ALA A 797 -26.50 25.67 0.47
C ALA A 797 -26.76 26.25 1.88
N PHE A 798 -27.88 26.96 2.05
CA PHE A 798 -28.32 27.44 3.36
C PHE A 798 -28.94 26.28 4.14
N MET A 799 -28.09 25.41 4.69
CA MET A 799 -28.46 24.26 5.52
C MET A 799 -27.63 24.25 6.80
N ARG A 800 -28.15 23.66 7.87
CA ARG A 800 -27.34 23.38 9.07
C ARG A 800 -26.43 22.19 8.77
N TYR A 801 -25.12 22.37 8.87
CA TYR A 801 -24.15 21.28 8.67
C TYR A 801 -23.64 20.73 10.00
N VAL A 802 -23.69 19.41 10.18
CA VAL A 802 -23.09 18.71 11.31
C VAL A 802 -21.91 17.90 10.81
N VAL A 803 -20.69 18.38 11.06
CA VAL A 803 -19.46 17.68 10.62
C VAL A 803 -19.02 16.66 11.65
N HIS A 804 -18.97 15.41 11.20
CA HIS A 804 -18.43 14.27 11.93
C HIS A 804 -16.99 14.02 11.48
N ARG A 805 -16.04 14.25 12.38
CA ARG A 805 -14.62 14.02 12.13
C ARG A 805 -14.31 12.53 12.01
N PRO A 806 -13.24 12.14 11.29
CA PRO A 806 -12.90 10.74 11.16
C PRO A 806 -12.56 10.12 12.52
N PRO A 807 -13.07 8.93 12.85
CA PRO A 807 -12.80 8.29 14.12
C PRO A 807 -11.32 7.90 14.24
N MET A 808 -10.75 8.09 15.43
CA MET A 808 -9.32 7.79 15.70
C MET A 808 -9.04 6.30 15.94
N GLY A 809 -10.07 5.45 16.01
CA GLY A 809 -9.98 4.08 16.50
C GLY A 809 -9.85 3.99 18.01
N ASP A 810 -9.78 2.77 18.54
CA ASP A 810 -9.64 2.51 19.97
C ASP A 810 -8.53 1.47 20.21
N VAL A 811 -7.55 1.81 21.04
CA VAL A 811 -6.43 0.90 21.37
C VAL A 811 -6.89 -0.30 22.21
N ASN A 812 -7.99 -0.15 22.96
CA ASN A 812 -8.58 -1.23 23.76
C ASN A 812 -9.59 -2.05 22.96
N ASN A 813 -10.11 -1.51 21.86
CA ASN A 813 -10.92 -2.22 20.88
C ASN A 813 -10.39 -1.95 19.47
N PRO A 814 -9.37 -2.70 19.02
CA PRO A 814 -8.74 -2.47 17.71
C PRO A 814 -9.67 -2.63 16.50
N TYR A 815 -10.84 -3.25 16.69
CA TYR A 815 -11.88 -3.38 15.65
C TYR A 815 -12.83 -2.18 15.60
N LYS A 816 -12.72 -1.23 16.53
CA LYS A 816 -13.50 0.00 16.46
C LYS A 816 -13.18 0.72 15.14
N PRO A 817 -14.20 1.09 14.34
CA PRO A 817 -13.99 1.68 13.03
C PRO A 817 -13.12 2.94 13.07
N THR A 818 -12.25 3.05 12.08
CA THR A 818 -11.46 4.25 11.74
C THR A 818 -11.95 4.81 10.40
N ALA A 819 -11.41 5.95 9.98
CA ALA A 819 -11.64 6.52 8.65
C ALA A 819 -11.42 5.52 7.49
N LYS A 820 -10.55 4.52 7.69
CA LYS A 820 -10.21 3.50 6.67
C LYS A 820 -10.86 2.16 6.98
N THR A 821 -10.72 1.63 8.20
CA THR A 821 -11.32 0.34 8.55
C THR A 821 -12.86 0.36 8.50
N GLY A 822 -13.47 1.54 8.68
CA GLY A 822 -14.91 1.73 8.52
C GLY A 822 -15.42 1.43 7.10
N VAL A 823 -14.58 1.58 6.07
CA VAL A 823 -14.96 1.22 4.68
C VAL A 823 -15.16 -0.29 4.55
N ALA A 824 -14.19 -1.10 4.97
CA ALA A 824 -14.31 -2.57 4.90
C ALA A 824 -15.39 -3.12 5.83
N ILE A 825 -15.53 -2.56 7.04
CA ILE A 825 -16.59 -2.94 8.00
C ILE A 825 -17.98 -2.56 7.46
N GLY A 826 -18.09 -1.37 6.86
CA GLY A 826 -19.33 -0.88 6.27
C GLY A 826 -19.71 -1.61 4.99
N LEU A 827 -18.73 -2.05 4.19
CA LEU A 827 -18.98 -2.91 3.03
C LEU A 827 -19.68 -4.21 3.47
N LEU A 828 -19.22 -4.82 4.56
CA LEU A 828 -19.89 -5.99 5.11
C LEU A 828 -21.33 -5.69 5.55
N LYS A 829 -21.75 -4.45 5.80
CA LYS A 829 -23.16 -4.13 6.11
C LYS A 829 -24.05 -4.02 4.86
N LEU A 830 -23.45 -4.00 3.67
CA LEU A 830 -24.13 -3.77 2.40
C LEU A 830 -24.16 -5.00 1.49
N ILE A 831 -23.48 -6.09 1.87
CA ILE A 831 -23.48 -7.32 1.09
C ILE A 831 -24.85 -8.03 1.13
N PRO A 832 -25.14 -8.94 0.18
CA PRO A 832 -26.39 -9.67 0.17
C PRO A 832 -26.65 -10.45 1.45
N GLY A 833 -27.87 -10.33 1.98
CA GLY A 833 -28.30 -10.96 3.24
C GLY A 833 -28.23 -10.05 4.46
N GLU A 834 -27.70 -8.83 4.32
CA GLU A 834 -27.67 -7.83 5.40
C GLU A 834 -28.91 -6.91 5.37
N PRO A 835 -29.33 -6.39 6.54
CA PRO A 835 -30.58 -5.63 6.65
C PRO A 835 -30.49 -4.17 6.17
N MET A 836 -29.32 -3.72 5.71
CA MET A 836 -29.12 -2.36 5.21
C MET A 836 -29.01 -2.36 3.69
N LEU A 837 -29.93 -1.66 3.02
CA LEU A 837 -29.95 -1.51 1.57
C LEU A 837 -29.30 -0.19 1.16
N ALA A 838 -28.41 -0.23 0.16
CA ALA A 838 -27.91 0.98 -0.50
C ALA A 838 -28.50 1.07 -1.92
N LEU A 839 -29.14 2.20 -2.24
CA LEU A 839 -29.81 2.47 -3.51
C LEU A 839 -29.15 3.66 -4.21
N GLY A 840 -28.69 3.47 -5.45
CA GLY A 840 -28.11 4.52 -6.28
C GLY A 840 -29.14 5.47 -6.92
N PRO A 841 -28.72 6.65 -7.41
CA PRO A 841 -29.55 7.48 -8.28
C PRO A 841 -29.67 6.81 -9.64
N THR A 842 -30.61 5.86 -9.77
CA THR A 842 -30.70 4.88 -10.86
C THR A 842 -29.37 4.18 -11.06
N ASP A 843 -29.29 2.95 -10.55
CA ASP A 843 -28.33 1.94 -10.99
C ASP A 843 -28.11 2.10 -12.49
N GLU A 844 -26.85 1.96 -12.89
CA GLU A 844 -26.41 1.67 -14.25
C GLU A 844 -27.51 1.84 -15.32
N ASN A 845 -27.31 2.70 -16.32
CA ASN A 845 -28.14 2.67 -17.54
C ASN A 845 -28.37 1.19 -17.95
N ALA A 846 -29.46 0.83 -18.65
CA ALA A 846 -29.84 -0.58 -18.90
C ALA A 846 -28.73 -1.54 -19.44
N GLN A 847 -27.55 -1.02 -19.75
CA GLN A 847 -26.30 -1.66 -20.16
C GLN A 847 -25.20 -1.79 -19.07
N GLY A 848 -25.37 -1.30 -17.84
CA GLY A 848 -24.41 -1.51 -16.77
C GLY A 848 -23.36 -0.40 -16.55
N GLU A 849 -23.55 0.83 -17.05
CA GLU A 849 -22.50 1.86 -17.07
C GLU A 849 -22.65 2.93 -15.98
N ALA A 850 -21.52 3.33 -15.38
CA ALA A 850 -21.48 4.43 -14.40
C ALA A 850 -22.01 5.74 -15.01
N PRO A 851 -22.50 6.71 -14.21
CA PRO A 851 -22.99 8.00 -14.72
C PRO A 851 -21.96 8.81 -15.51
N PHE A 852 -22.42 9.63 -16.46
CA PHE A 852 -21.54 10.51 -17.27
C PHE A 852 -20.77 11.49 -16.37
N ARG A 853 -19.44 11.63 -16.55
CA ARG A 853 -18.56 12.32 -15.58
C ARG A 853 -18.04 13.68 -16.03
N LEU A 854 -18.31 14.05 -17.27
CA LEU A 854 -17.74 15.25 -17.85
C LEU A 854 -18.75 16.39 -17.92
N PHE A 855 -18.23 17.59 -17.81
CA PHE A 855 -18.84 18.76 -18.42
C PHE A 855 -18.26 18.88 -19.81
N VAL A 856 -19.09 18.89 -20.85
CA VAL A 856 -18.64 19.07 -22.24
C VAL A 856 -19.43 20.19 -22.87
N GLY A 857 -18.73 21.07 -23.58
CA GLY A 857 -19.33 22.29 -24.11
C GLY A 857 -18.38 23.05 -25.03
N ALA A 858 -18.61 24.36 -25.10
CA ALA A 858 -17.84 25.25 -25.96
C ALA A 858 -17.54 26.58 -25.24
N ILE A 859 -16.55 27.31 -25.75
CA ILE A 859 -16.30 28.68 -25.31
C ILE A 859 -17.26 29.63 -26.00
N ARG A 860 -18.00 30.43 -25.22
CA ARG A 860 -18.80 31.55 -25.70
C ARG A 860 -18.40 32.81 -24.93
N ARG A 861 -18.05 33.88 -25.65
CA ARG A 861 -17.61 35.16 -25.07
C ARG A 861 -16.52 34.98 -23.99
N ASN A 862 -15.53 34.15 -24.28
CA ASN A 862 -14.42 33.78 -23.39
C ASN A 862 -14.74 32.88 -22.19
N PHE A 863 -16.01 32.52 -21.95
CA PHE A 863 -16.42 31.63 -20.87
C PHE A 863 -16.84 30.25 -21.38
N PHE A 864 -16.56 29.22 -20.59
CA PHE A 864 -17.02 27.87 -20.85
C PHE A 864 -18.53 27.77 -20.60
N VAL A 865 -19.26 27.23 -21.57
CA VAL A 865 -20.69 26.97 -21.45
C VAL A 865 -20.92 25.45 -21.51
N PRO A 866 -21.24 24.79 -20.38
CA PRO A 866 -21.48 23.34 -20.35
C PRO A 866 -22.80 22.99 -21.04
N ILE A 867 -22.76 22.01 -21.94
CA ILE A 867 -23.91 21.50 -22.70
C ILE A 867 -24.29 20.10 -22.22
N LEU A 868 -23.30 19.22 -22.14
CA LEU A 868 -23.37 18.02 -21.31
C LEU A 868 -22.82 18.35 -19.92
N LYS A 869 -23.51 17.89 -18.89
CA LYS A 869 -23.16 18.02 -17.47
C LYS A 869 -22.92 16.65 -16.86
N GLN A 870 -22.27 16.58 -15.71
CA GLN A 870 -22.22 15.33 -14.93
C GLN A 870 -23.63 14.75 -14.73
N ASN A 871 -23.73 13.43 -14.85
CA ASN A 871 -24.98 12.64 -14.83
C ASN A 871 -25.95 12.96 -15.98
N SER A 872 -25.49 13.57 -17.08
CA SER A 872 -26.33 13.70 -18.27
C SER A 872 -26.75 12.31 -18.78
N PRO A 873 -27.98 12.16 -19.28
CA PRO A 873 -28.46 10.90 -19.81
C PRO A 873 -27.62 10.45 -20.99
N TYR A 874 -27.42 9.13 -21.09
CA TYR A 874 -26.75 8.53 -22.24
C TYR A 874 -27.67 8.45 -23.44
N TYR A 875 -27.05 8.48 -24.62
CA TYR A 875 -27.74 8.34 -25.91
C TYR A 875 -28.78 9.44 -26.19
N GLU A 876 -28.58 10.63 -25.63
CA GLU A 876 -29.38 11.83 -25.90
C GLU A 876 -28.53 12.91 -26.56
N TYR A 877 -28.76 13.15 -27.85
CA TYR A 877 -28.05 14.17 -28.62
C TYR A 877 -28.42 15.60 -28.22
N ARG A 878 -27.39 16.45 -28.07
CA ARG A 878 -27.49 17.89 -27.83
C ARG A 878 -26.66 18.67 -28.83
N GLU A 879 -27.10 19.86 -29.21
CA GLU A 879 -26.37 20.72 -30.14
C GLU A 879 -25.17 21.38 -29.44
N LEU A 880 -23.96 21.14 -29.94
CA LEU A 880 -22.72 21.70 -29.42
C LEU A 880 -22.40 23.06 -30.07
N GLY A 881 -22.67 23.19 -31.37
CA GLY A 881 -22.55 24.44 -32.13
C GLY A 881 -22.20 24.20 -33.60
N ILE A 882 -21.67 25.22 -34.27
CA ILE A 882 -21.32 25.18 -35.70
C ILE A 882 -19.79 25.24 -35.83
N PRO A 883 -19.13 24.27 -36.50
CA PRO A 883 -17.72 24.36 -36.82
C PRO A 883 -17.41 25.61 -37.65
N THR A 884 -16.39 26.36 -37.26
CA THR A 884 -15.97 27.57 -37.97
C THR A 884 -14.73 27.25 -38.80
N ARG A 885 -14.81 27.44 -40.12
CA ARG A 885 -13.72 27.10 -41.08
C ARG A 885 -13.23 25.65 -40.92
N GLY A 886 -14.18 24.72 -40.77
CA GLY A 886 -13.89 23.29 -40.61
C GLY A 886 -13.30 22.89 -39.26
N VAL A 887 -13.21 23.79 -38.28
CA VAL A 887 -12.68 23.49 -36.94
C VAL A 887 -13.70 23.80 -35.86
N PHE A 888 -13.81 22.91 -34.87
CA PHE A 888 -14.58 23.16 -33.65
C PHE A 888 -13.72 22.83 -32.42
N ASN A 889 -13.54 23.81 -31.54
CA ASN A 889 -12.81 23.60 -30.28
C ASN A 889 -13.81 23.19 -29.20
N MET A 890 -13.89 21.89 -28.96
CA MET A 890 -14.68 21.31 -27.88
C MET A 890 -13.90 21.45 -26.58
N ILE A 891 -14.60 21.87 -25.52
CA ILE A 891 -14.03 22.00 -24.18
C ILE A 891 -14.67 20.97 -23.28
N PHE A 892 -13.86 20.34 -22.43
CA PHE A 892 -14.35 19.41 -21.42
C PHE A 892 -13.64 19.58 -20.07
N SER A 893 -14.30 19.13 -19.00
CA SER A 893 -13.76 19.20 -17.63
C SER A 893 -14.40 18.14 -16.74
N THR A 894 -13.64 17.63 -15.76
CA THR A 894 -14.15 16.79 -14.66
C THR A 894 -14.55 17.62 -13.43
N SER A 895 -14.22 18.92 -13.39
CA SER A 895 -14.44 19.77 -12.22
C SER A 895 -15.91 20.16 -12.06
N PRO A 896 -16.53 20.00 -10.87
CA PRO A 896 -17.87 20.51 -10.60
C PRO A 896 -18.02 22.01 -10.86
N GLN A 897 -16.95 22.79 -10.72
CA GLN A 897 -16.94 24.23 -10.97
C GLN A 897 -17.26 24.57 -12.44
N ALA A 898 -16.89 23.70 -13.39
CA ALA A 898 -17.18 23.88 -14.81
C ALA A 898 -18.69 23.92 -15.11
N GLY A 899 -19.50 23.22 -14.30
CA GLY A 899 -20.96 23.27 -14.41
C GLY A 899 -21.59 24.64 -14.13
N LEU A 900 -20.85 25.58 -13.50
CA LEU A 900 -21.34 26.94 -13.23
C LEU A 900 -21.28 27.85 -14.46
N GLY A 901 -20.50 27.48 -15.48
CA GLY A 901 -20.30 28.29 -16.68
C GLY A 901 -19.48 29.57 -16.46
N THR A 902 -18.73 29.65 -15.35
CA THR A 902 -17.92 30.83 -14.95
C THR A 902 -16.44 30.72 -15.30
N LEU A 903 -15.97 29.53 -15.70
CA LEU A 903 -14.57 29.32 -16.05
C LEU A 903 -14.22 29.97 -17.39
N GLN A 904 -13.10 30.70 -17.43
CA GLN A 904 -12.58 31.32 -18.65
C GLN A 904 -11.77 30.33 -19.47
N ARG A 905 -11.67 30.55 -20.78
CA ARG A 905 -10.81 29.74 -21.67
C ARG A 905 -9.36 29.77 -21.18
N GLY A 906 -8.75 28.60 -21.06
CA GLY A 906 -7.39 28.44 -20.56
C GLY A 906 -7.28 28.23 -19.04
N ALA A 907 -8.40 28.20 -18.31
CA ALA A 907 -8.40 27.76 -16.91
C ALA A 907 -7.87 26.32 -16.80
N VAL A 908 -7.12 26.04 -15.73
CA VAL A 908 -6.43 24.75 -15.50
C VAL A 908 -7.42 23.57 -15.45
N GLU A 909 -8.66 23.83 -15.04
CA GLU A 909 -9.74 22.84 -15.00
C GLU A 909 -10.30 22.46 -16.37
N LEU A 910 -10.02 23.23 -17.42
CA LEU A 910 -10.58 23.03 -18.75
C LEU A 910 -9.55 22.39 -19.68
N LYS A 911 -9.97 21.32 -20.36
CA LYS A 911 -9.23 20.70 -21.46
C LYS A 911 -9.87 21.07 -22.79
N GLU A 912 -9.04 21.41 -23.78
CA GLU A 912 -9.47 21.76 -25.12
C GLU A 912 -9.11 20.65 -26.12
N HIS A 913 -10.09 20.19 -26.89
CA HIS A 913 -9.93 19.20 -27.95
C HIS A 913 -10.43 19.79 -29.27
N SER A 914 -9.50 19.98 -30.23
CA SER A 914 -9.81 20.57 -31.53
C SER A 914 -10.26 19.50 -32.54
N LEU A 915 -11.55 19.55 -32.89
CA LEU A 915 -12.14 18.72 -33.94
C LEU A 915 -11.92 19.38 -35.30
N ARG A 916 -11.38 18.63 -36.26
CA ARG A 916 -11.09 19.11 -37.62
C ARG A 916 -11.87 18.30 -38.63
N PHE A 917 -12.67 18.99 -39.43
CA PHE A 917 -13.59 18.39 -40.40
C PHE A 917 -13.18 18.73 -41.84
N HIS A 918 -13.55 17.86 -42.77
CA HIS A 918 -13.28 18.04 -44.19
C HIS A 918 -14.04 19.28 -44.74
N PRO A 919 -13.46 20.06 -45.70
CA PRO A 919 -14.11 21.26 -46.25
C PRO A 919 -15.50 21.05 -46.87
N GLY A 920 -15.84 19.82 -47.27
CA GLY A 920 -17.15 19.47 -47.82
C GLY A 920 -18.31 19.42 -46.81
N LEU A 921 -18.04 19.68 -45.53
CA LEU A 921 -19.01 19.60 -44.42
C LEU A 921 -19.43 20.99 -43.88
N GLU A 922 -19.16 22.06 -44.63
CA GLU A 922 -19.51 23.43 -44.24
C GLU A 922 -21.02 23.63 -44.10
N GLY A 923 -21.43 24.39 -43.08
CA GLY A 923 -22.84 24.70 -42.80
C GLY A 923 -23.60 23.66 -41.96
N LYS A 924 -23.04 22.47 -41.73
CA LYS A 924 -23.60 21.46 -40.81
C LYS A 924 -23.39 21.85 -39.34
N ARG A 925 -24.30 21.39 -38.47
CA ARG A 925 -24.22 21.59 -37.01
C ARG A 925 -23.61 20.36 -36.34
N LEU A 926 -22.81 20.60 -35.32
CA LEU A 926 -22.19 19.57 -34.50
C LEU A 926 -23.11 19.23 -33.32
N PHE A 927 -23.47 17.96 -33.22
CA PHE A 927 -24.22 17.38 -32.12
C PHE A 927 -23.33 16.45 -31.32
N ILE A 928 -23.66 16.27 -30.05
CA ILE A 928 -22.92 15.44 -29.11
C ILE A 928 -23.88 14.69 -28.18
N GLN A 929 -23.56 13.44 -27.88
CA GLN A 929 -24.24 12.67 -26.85
C GLN A 929 -23.22 11.97 -25.94
N ALA A 930 -23.59 11.77 -24.68
CA ALA A 930 -22.82 10.92 -23.78
C ALA A 930 -23.07 9.44 -24.16
N VAL A 931 -22.01 8.62 -24.18
CA VAL A 931 -22.12 7.18 -24.46
C VAL A 931 -21.39 6.31 -23.43
N ALA A 932 -20.51 6.88 -22.61
CA ALA A 932 -19.91 6.24 -21.42
C ALA A 932 -19.35 7.33 -20.48
N PRO A 933 -18.87 7.00 -19.26
CA PRO A 933 -18.46 7.99 -18.25
C PRO A 933 -17.54 9.12 -18.76
N TYR A 934 -16.60 8.76 -19.64
CA TYR A 934 -15.63 9.67 -20.25
C TYR A 934 -15.66 9.62 -21.79
N LYS A 935 -16.72 9.02 -22.38
CA LYS A 935 -16.86 8.87 -23.83
C LYS A 935 -18.08 9.64 -24.33
N VAL A 936 -17.88 10.35 -25.43
CA VAL A 936 -18.93 11.06 -26.13
C VAL A 936 -18.96 10.61 -27.58
N GLU A 937 -20.14 10.56 -28.15
CA GLU A 937 -20.29 10.44 -29.60
C GLU A 937 -20.62 11.81 -30.16
N ILE A 938 -19.90 12.21 -31.20
CA ILE A 938 -20.13 13.44 -31.94
C ILE A 938 -20.65 13.12 -33.34
N CYS A 939 -21.50 13.99 -33.88
CA CYS A 939 -21.93 13.87 -35.26
C CYS A 939 -22.25 15.22 -35.93
N LEU A 940 -22.12 15.28 -37.26
CA LEU A 940 -22.49 16.45 -38.07
C LEU A 940 -23.79 16.19 -38.84
N ALA A 941 -24.79 17.04 -38.61
CA ALA A 941 -26.11 16.93 -39.22
C ALA A 941 -26.71 18.33 -39.49
N ASP A 942 -27.79 18.38 -40.26
CA ASP A 942 -28.57 19.62 -40.49
C ASP A 942 -29.41 19.98 -39.27
N SER A 943 -29.95 18.97 -38.57
CA SER A 943 -30.79 19.17 -37.40
C SER A 943 -30.88 17.93 -36.51
N LEU A 944 -31.30 18.10 -35.25
CA LEU A 944 -31.60 17.00 -34.35
C LEU A 944 -32.70 16.07 -34.91
N ALA A 945 -33.68 16.63 -35.61
CA ALA A 945 -34.77 15.86 -36.21
C ALA A 945 -34.28 14.93 -37.34
N GLN A 946 -33.23 15.33 -38.07
CA GLN A 946 -32.58 14.47 -39.05
C GLN A 946 -31.96 13.25 -38.36
N ILE A 947 -31.16 13.47 -37.31
CA ILE A 947 -30.48 12.41 -36.56
C ILE A 947 -31.47 11.35 -36.06
N LEU A 948 -32.61 11.78 -35.50
CA LEU A 948 -33.60 10.88 -34.94
C LEU A 948 -34.41 10.10 -35.98
N LYS A 949 -34.62 10.67 -37.18
CA LYS A 949 -35.48 10.08 -38.23
C LYS A 949 -34.71 9.33 -39.30
N ARG A 950 -33.47 9.73 -39.56
CA ARG A 950 -32.59 9.26 -40.63
C ARG A 950 -31.12 9.27 -40.17
N PRO A 951 -30.76 8.45 -39.18
CA PRO A 951 -29.41 8.39 -38.64
C PRO A 951 -28.35 8.03 -39.70
N GLU A 952 -28.74 7.32 -40.76
CA GLU A 952 -27.89 6.95 -41.90
C GLU A 952 -27.47 8.13 -42.79
N GLU A 953 -28.17 9.27 -42.73
CA GLU A 953 -27.86 10.47 -43.53
C GLU A 953 -26.91 11.45 -42.82
N VAL A 954 -26.40 11.08 -41.64
CA VAL A 954 -25.45 11.89 -40.86
C VAL A 954 -24.13 12.01 -41.62
N ALA A 955 -23.61 13.23 -41.73
CA ALA A 955 -22.50 13.54 -42.61
C ALA A 955 -21.12 13.14 -42.03
N TYR A 956 -21.06 12.96 -40.71
CA TYR A 956 -19.88 12.52 -39.97
C TYR A 956 -20.30 12.00 -38.60
N GLN A 957 -19.67 10.93 -38.12
CA GLN A 957 -19.88 10.39 -36.78
C GLN A 957 -18.56 9.82 -36.24
N GLU A 958 -18.26 10.11 -34.98
CA GLU A 958 -17.06 9.61 -34.30
C GLU A 958 -17.34 9.46 -32.80
N ILE A 959 -16.82 8.39 -32.19
CA ILE A 959 -16.81 8.22 -30.74
C ILE A 959 -15.44 8.68 -30.23
N LEU A 960 -15.47 9.64 -29.30
CA LEU A 960 -14.31 10.23 -28.67
C LEU A 960 -14.22 9.80 -27.21
N GLU A 961 -13.04 9.35 -26.81
CA GLU A 961 -12.69 9.16 -25.41
C GLU A 961 -11.95 10.41 -24.89
N LEU A 962 -12.59 11.13 -23.98
CA LEU A 962 -12.12 12.42 -23.46
C LEU A 962 -11.41 12.19 -22.12
N LYS A 963 -10.07 12.13 -22.16
CA LYS A 963 -9.21 11.86 -20.98
C LYS A 963 -8.61 13.10 -20.36
#